data_AF-A0A367YHB8-F1
#
_entry.id   AF-A0A367YHB8-F1
#
_cell.length_a   1.000
_cell.length_b   1.000
_cell.length_c   1.000
_cell.angle_alpha   90.00
_cell.angle_beta   90.00
_cell.angle_gamma   90.00
#
_symmetry.space_group_name_H-M   'P 1'
#
loop_
_entity.id
_entity.type
_entity.pdbx_description
1 polymer ?
#
loop_
_entity_poly.entity_id
_entity_poly.type
_entity_poly.pdbx_seq_one_letter_code
_entity_poly.pdbx_strand_id
1 'polypeptide(L)'
;MSLEVYGTKGSTLLALANNLKLAIVLAAYQPKLALVLHESEVTLSLKDKKSGFELIEPNAIVKYLANDFTTSNAIDFEEGAVYKAVKSNKVDEISRISDLPTFDKPELTPAQIILFASLYPALKDTTDNTWFVEFSQLAEVQTGIKNAFAITPVERTKETNTGKQNVQTGHLIKKQAAKIVPKPDERNILITSALPYVNNVPHLGNIVGSVLSADIYSRYAKNRNYNTLFICGTDEYGTATETKALEEKVTPQQLCDKYHAIHKEVYDWFDIGFDYFGRTTTPLQTEIAQDIFLKLHKHGYLEEKTSEQLYCEEHKSFLADRFVEGTCPKCDYDDARGDQCDKCGNLLDPLELINPRCKVDGATPVVKESTHIYLKLNELEEPLKEWIIDSSAKGAWSKNSKSITDSWTKRGLEPRCITRDLIWGTPVPLKGYDEKVLYVWFDATIGYISITANYFKDGNLDDYLKWWKNPENVDLYQFMGKDNVPFHTVVFPASQIGTGDNWTKLHHLSTTEYLQYENGKFSKSRGVGVFGNNAKETGVSPSVWRYYLASNRPENQDSHFSWDEFVAKNNNELLANLGNFVNRIVKFLIAKYNGVIPEYNVSNIPDYAAFKTDINTLLSGYIENMESVNLRKGLEIAMAISSRGNQFLQDNKLDNSLYTNQPAKSDAVVGVAINLVYLISAIIYPFMPETTKQINAILNAPSLSITDKFEFVLLPGHCIGKAQYLFSRIDEKKIDEWRSLYGGQQQK
;
A
#
# COMPACT_ATOMS: atom_id res chain seq x y z
N MET A 1 -4.44 -43.54 -52.17
CA MET A 1 -5.68 -44.07 -51.57
C MET A 1 -6.77 -43.05 -51.82
N SER A 2 -7.95 -43.46 -52.26
CA SER A 2 -9.11 -42.57 -52.46
C SER A 2 -9.98 -42.44 -51.20
N LEU A 3 -9.55 -43.09 -50.11
CA LEU A 3 -10.19 -43.07 -48.81
C LEU A 3 -9.85 -41.80 -48.04
N GLU A 4 -10.87 -41.20 -47.44
CA GLU A 4 -10.78 -40.08 -46.51
C GLU A 4 -11.59 -40.40 -45.26
N VAL A 5 -11.06 -40.03 -44.08
CA VAL A 5 -11.71 -40.28 -42.80
C VAL A 5 -11.92 -38.97 -42.07
N TYR A 6 -13.18 -38.68 -41.77
CA TYR A 6 -13.66 -37.47 -41.15
C TYR A 6 -14.09 -37.75 -39.70
N GLY A 7 -13.60 -36.94 -38.76
CA GLY A 7 -13.97 -37.02 -37.35
C GLY A 7 -15.29 -36.30 -37.04
N THR A 8 -15.88 -36.62 -35.89
CA THR A 8 -17.05 -35.93 -35.34
C THR A 8 -16.64 -34.54 -34.85
N LYS A 9 -17.39 -33.51 -35.26
CA LYS A 9 -17.21 -32.15 -34.77
C LYS A 9 -18.01 -31.95 -33.47
N GLY A 10 -17.35 -31.55 -32.39
CA GLY A 10 -18.04 -31.25 -31.12
C GLY A 10 -17.14 -31.39 -29.90
N SER A 11 -17.69 -31.04 -28.73
CA SER A 11 -17.01 -31.06 -27.43
C SER A 11 -17.54 -32.12 -26.46
N THR A 12 -18.40 -33.02 -26.93
CA THR A 12 -19.07 -34.03 -26.10
C THR A 12 -18.18 -35.26 -25.86
N LEU A 13 -18.47 -36.02 -24.80
CA LEU A 13 -17.85 -37.32 -24.53
C LEU A 13 -18.02 -38.29 -25.71
N LEU A 14 -19.17 -38.23 -26.37
CA LEU A 14 -19.46 -39.02 -27.57
C LEU A 14 -18.58 -38.62 -28.76
N ALA A 15 -18.36 -37.32 -28.99
CA ALA A 15 -17.45 -36.86 -30.02
C ALA A 15 -16.02 -37.33 -29.74
N LEU A 16 -15.58 -37.28 -28.48
CA LEU A 16 -14.26 -37.77 -28.07
C LEU A 16 -14.12 -39.28 -28.28
N ALA A 17 -15.07 -40.07 -27.78
CA ALA A 17 -15.08 -41.53 -27.93
C ALA A 17 -15.03 -41.93 -29.41
N ASN A 18 -15.86 -41.31 -30.25
CA ASN A 18 -15.89 -41.57 -31.68
C ASN A 18 -14.57 -41.21 -32.38
N ASN A 19 -13.99 -40.05 -32.06
CA ASN A 19 -12.72 -39.62 -32.63
C ASN A 19 -11.56 -40.48 -32.15
N LEU A 20 -11.60 -40.99 -30.91
CA LEU A 20 -10.63 -41.97 -30.39
C LEU A 20 -10.71 -43.30 -31.17
N LYS A 21 -11.92 -43.83 -31.41
CA LYS A 21 -12.12 -45.05 -32.21
C LYS A 21 -11.42 -44.93 -33.57
N LEU A 22 -11.68 -43.84 -34.29
CA LEU A 22 -11.11 -43.58 -35.61
C LEU A 22 -9.60 -43.32 -35.56
N ALA A 23 -9.14 -42.51 -34.62
CA ALA A 23 -7.73 -42.14 -34.54
C ALA A 23 -6.83 -43.34 -34.19
N ILE A 24 -7.28 -44.20 -33.27
CA ILE A 24 -6.55 -45.40 -32.86
C ILE A 24 -6.50 -46.42 -34.00
N VAL A 25 -7.64 -46.71 -34.66
CA VAL A 25 -7.64 -47.68 -35.77
C VAL A 25 -6.82 -47.19 -36.97
N LEU A 26 -6.81 -45.88 -37.25
CA LEU A 26 -5.94 -45.31 -38.28
C LEU A 26 -4.46 -45.46 -37.91
N ALA A 27 -4.09 -45.16 -36.67
CA ALA A 27 -2.71 -45.34 -36.21
C ALA A 27 -2.27 -46.82 -36.29
N ALA A 28 -3.17 -47.76 -35.99
CA ALA A 28 -2.87 -49.18 -35.96
C ALA A 28 -2.84 -49.85 -37.35
N TYR A 29 -3.81 -49.56 -38.21
CA TYR A 29 -4.03 -50.33 -39.46
C TYR A 29 -3.82 -49.51 -40.74
N GLN A 30 -3.96 -48.18 -40.68
CA GLN A 30 -3.91 -47.32 -41.85
C GLN A 30 -3.13 -46.01 -41.58
N PRO A 31 -1.85 -46.07 -41.14
CA PRO A 31 -1.11 -44.91 -40.63
C PRO A 31 -0.83 -43.82 -41.69
N LYS A 32 -1.10 -44.11 -42.97
CA LYS A 32 -0.99 -43.16 -44.09
C LYS A 32 -2.23 -42.28 -44.26
N LEU A 33 -3.34 -42.63 -43.64
CA LEU A 33 -4.59 -41.87 -43.66
C LEU A 33 -4.65 -40.94 -42.45
N ALA A 34 -5.01 -39.68 -42.67
CA ALA A 34 -5.18 -38.70 -41.61
C ALA A 34 -6.66 -38.61 -41.20
N LEU A 35 -6.89 -38.44 -39.90
CA LEU A 35 -8.19 -38.05 -39.37
C LEU A 35 -8.32 -36.53 -39.47
N VAL A 36 -9.31 -36.05 -40.22
CA VAL A 36 -9.54 -34.61 -40.45
C VAL A 36 -10.94 -34.20 -40.03
N LEU A 37 -11.16 -32.92 -39.73
CA LEU A 37 -12.51 -32.37 -39.55
C LEU A 37 -13.01 -31.80 -40.87
N HIS A 38 -14.23 -32.16 -41.26
CA HIS A 38 -14.89 -31.51 -42.38
C HIS A 38 -15.52 -30.17 -41.92
N GLU A 39 -15.43 -29.12 -42.74
CA GLU A 39 -15.95 -27.79 -42.35
C GLU A 39 -17.49 -27.81 -42.21
N SER A 40 -18.17 -28.56 -43.08
CA SER A 40 -19.64 -28.63 -43.17
C SER A 40 -20.30 -29.89 -42.59
N GLU A 41 -19.56 -30.93 -42.21
CA GLU A 41 -20.15 -32.17 -41.65
C GLU A 41 -19.98 -32.23 -40.13
N VAL A 42 -21.08 -32.57 -39.45
CA VAL A 42 -21.11 -32.69 -37.99
C VAL A 42 -20.75 -34.11 -37.55
N THR A 43 -21.09 -35.10 -38.39
CA THR A 43 -20.93 -36.52 -38.13
C THR A 43 -19.65 -37.06 -38.73
N LEU A 44 -19.05 -38.05 -38.06
CA LEU A 44 -17.92 -38.80 -38.61
C LEU A 44 -18.31 -39.55 -39.89
N SER A 45 -17.34 -39.77 -40.77
CA SER A 45 -17.52 -40.61 -41.96
C SER A 45 -16.20 -41.16 -42.50
N LEU A 46 -16.25 -42.31 -43.18
CA LEU A 46 -15.20 -42.82 -44.06
C LEU A 46 -15.74 -42.81 -45.49
N LYS A 47 -15.06 -42.15 -46.41
CA LYS A 47 -15.50 -41.97 -47.80
C LYS A 47 -14.46 -42.42 -48.80
N ASP A 48 -14.88 -43.16 -49.81
CA ASP A 48 -14.07 -43.42 -51.00
C ASP A 48 -14.50 -42.49 -52.14
N LYS A 49 -13.67 -41.49 -52.45
CA LYS A 49 -13.95 -40.49 -53.49
C LYS A 49 -14.15 -41.07 -54.89
N LYS A 50 -13.68 -42.29 -55.17
CA LYS A 50 -13.78 -42.89 -56.50
C LYS A 50 -15.02 -43.74 -56.70
N SER A 51 -15.46 -44.45 -55.65
CA SER A 51 -16.60 -45.37 -55.74
C SER A 51 -17.91 -44.79 -55.20
N GLY A 52 -17.84 -43.67 -54.44
CA GLY A 52 -18.99 -43.12 -53.73
C GLY A 52 -19.38 -43.92 -52.49
N PHE A 53 -18.58 -44.91 -52.07
CA PHE A 53 -18.78 -45.67 -50.85
C PHE A 53 -18.59 -44.79 -49.62
N GLU A 54 -19.50 -44.89 -48.65
CA GLU A 54 -19.48 -44.16 -47.40
C GLU A 54 -19.90 -45.03 -46.21
N LEU A 55 -19.17 -44.92 -45.10
CA LEU A 55 -19.54 -45.46 -43.78
C LEU A 55 -19.66 -44.30 -42.79
N ILE A 56 -20.69 -44.31 -41.95
CA ILE A 56 -20.99 -43.23 -40.98
C ILE A 56 -21.06 -43.72 -39.53
N GLU A 57 -20.95 -45.03 -39.30
CA GLU A 57 -21.02 -45.63 -37.97
C GLU A 57 -19.60 -45.96 -37.49
N PRO A 58 -19.17 -45.45 -36.31
CA PRO A 58 -17.78 -45.54 -35.87
C PRO A 58 -17.28 -46.98 -35.67
N ASN A 59 -18.09 -47.87 -35.12
CA ASN A 59 -17.68 -49.27 -34.89
C ASN A 59 -17.49 -50.00 -36.24
N ALA A 60 -18.35 -49.75 -37.23
CA ALA A 60 -18.28 -50.27 -38.57
C ALA A 60 -17.04 -49.76 -39.31
N ILE A 61 -16.67 -48.49 -39.12
CA ILE A 61 -15.44 -47.94 -39.69
C ILE A 61 -14.21 -48.60 -39.06
N VAL A 62 -14.19 -48.85 -37.74
CA VAL A 62 -13.10 -49.57 -37.09
C VAL A 62 -12.95 -50.98 -37.69
N LYS A 63 -14.04 -51.74 -37.77
CA LYS A 63 -14.07 -53.08 -38.36
C LYS A 63 -13.58 -53.08 -39.82
N TYR A 64 -14.05 -52.11 -40.61
CA TYR A 64 -13.66 -51.97 -42.02
C TYR A 64 -12.17 -51.66 -42.20
N LEU A 65 -11.62 -50.69 -41.45
CA LEU A 65 -10.21 -50.30 -41.54
C LEU A 65 -9.25 -51.38 -41.04
N ALA A 66 -9.68 -52.18 -40.06
CA ALA A 66 -8.95 -53.34 -39.55
C ALA A 66 -9.11 -54.60 -40.41
N ASN A 67 -10.06 -54.60 -41.36
CA ASN A 67 -10.49 -55.77 -42.13
C ASN A 67 -10.86 -56.97 -41.24
N ASP A 68 -11.58 -56.70 -40.15
CA ASP A 68 -12.04 -57.69 -39.17
C ASP A 68 -13.49 -57.39 -38.79
N PHE A 69 -14.38 -58.30 -39.19
CA PHE A 69 -15.84 -58.20 -39.01
C PHE A 69 -16.37 -59.16 -37.95
N THR A 70 -15.49 -59.72 -37.12
CA THR A 70 -15.91 -60.61 -36.03
C THR A 70 -16.76 -59.87 -35.02
N THR A 71 -17.81 -60.55 -34.54
CA THR A 71 -18.64 -60.07 -33.42
C THR A 71 -18.05 -60.58 -32.10
N SER A 72 -18.10 -59.77 -31.06
CA SER A 72 -17.65 -60.15 -29.72
C SER A 72 -18.58 -59.59 -28.66
N ASN A 73 -18.67 -60.29 -27.52
CA ASN A 73 -19.45 -59.83 -26.36
C ASN A 73 -19.02 -58.42 -25.90
N ALA A 74 -17.76 -58.03 -26.12
CA ALA A 74 -17.27 -56.70 -25.78
C ALA A 74 -17.86 -55.59 -26.67
N ILE A 75 -18.06 -55.88 -27.96
CA ILE A 75 -18.72 -54.94 -28.88
C ILE A 75 -20.21 -54.83 -28.55
N ASP A 76 -20.88 -55.95 -28.30
CA ASP A 76 -22.29 -55.96 -27.91
C ASP A 76 -22.51 -55.21 -26.58
N PHE A 77 -21.58 -55.35 -25.64
CA PHE A 77 -21.57 -54.62 -24.38
C PHE A 77 -21.38 -53.10 -24.58
N GLU A 78 -20.46 -52.70 -25.47
CA GLU A 78 -20.25 -51.29 -25.79
C GLU A 78 -21.50 -50.67 -26.41
N GLU A 79 -22.08 -51.31 -27.42
CA GLU A 79 -23.27 -50.83 -28.13
C GLU A 79 -24.52 -50.77 -27.22
N GLY A 80 -24.62 -51.70 -26.25
CA GLY A 80 -25.76 -51.81 -25.34
C GLY A 80 -25.70 -50.88 -24.12
N ALA A 81 -24.58 -50.88 -23.39
CA ALA A 81 -24.44 -50.23 -22.08
C ALA A 81 -23.57 -48.97 -22.15
N VAL A 82 -22.37 -49.08 -22.70
CA VAL A 82 -21.38 -47.99 -22.68
C VAL A 82 -21.82 -46.82 -23.57
N TYR A 83 -22.30 -47.11 -24.79
CA TYR A 83 -22.75 -46.08 -25.73
C TYR A 83 -23.85 -45.18 -25.15
N LYS A 84 -24.81 -45.76 -24.40
CA LYS A 84 -25.88 -44.99 -23.74
C LYS A 84 -25.33 -44.03 -22.69
N ALA A 85 -24.37 -44.48 -21.88
CA ALA A 85 -23.72 -43.65 -20.88
C ALA A 85 -22.85 -42.55 -21.50
N VAL A 86 -22.08 -42.87 -22.54
CA VAL A 86 -21.26 -41.88 -23.28
C VAL A 86 -22.16 -40.80 -23.91
N LYS A 87 -23.32 -41.20 -24.45
CA LYS A 87 -24.29 -40.28 -25.07
C LYS A 87 -24.93 -39.31 -24.08
N SER A 88 -25.00 -39.62 -22.79
CA SER A 88 -25.55 -38.70 -21.78
C SER A 88 -24.61 -37.54 -21.43
N ASN A 89 -23.36 -37.60 -21.92
CA ASN A 89 -22.32 -36.59 -21.70
C ASN A 89 -21.95 -36.39 -20.21
N LYS A 90 -22.16 -37.41 -19.36
CA LYS A 90 -21.78 -37.41 -17.95
C LYS A 90 -20.79 -38.52 -17.65
N VAL A 91 -19.59 -38.17 -17.20
CA VAL A 91 -18.53 -39.14 -16.87
C VAL A 91 -18.98 -40.11 -15.78
N ASP A 92 -19.69 -39.64 -14.76
CA ASP A 92 -20.18 -40.47 -13.65
C ASP A 92 -21.12 -41.61 -14.10
N GLU A 93 -21.85 -41.45 -15.21
CA GLU A 93 -22.72 -42.53 -15.72
C GLU A 93 -21.90 -43.67 -16.35
N ILE A 94 -20.73 -43.34 -16.94
CA ILE A 94 -19.80 -44.34 -17.48
C ILE A 94 -19.10 -45.07 -16.33
N SER A 95 -18.65 -44.33 -15.30
CA SER A 95 -17.97 -44.90 -14.13
C SER A 95 -18.83 -45.85 -13.28
N ARG A 96 -20.16 -45.80 -13.42
CA ARG A 96 -21.11 -46.66 -12.71
C ARG A 96 -21.40 -48.00 -13.40
N ILE A 97 -20.86 -48.21 -14.60
CA ILE A 97 -21.06 -49.46 -15.34
C ILE A 97 -20.28 -50.57 -14.64
N SER A 98 -21.01 -51.58 -14.13
CA SER A 98 -20.43 -52.80 -13.56
C SER A 98 -20.07 -53.81 -14.67
N ASP A 99 -19.28 -54.81 -14.31
CA ASP A 99 -19.02 -55.99 -15.16
C ASP A 99 -18.37 -55.65 -16.51
N LEU A 100 -17.43 -54.70 -16.49
CA LEU A 100 -16.66 -54.31 -17.69
C LEU A 100 -15.96 -55.54 -18.30
N PRO A 101 -16.07 -55.76 -19.62
CA PRO A 101 -15.31 -56.80 -20.29
C PRO A 101 -13.80 -56.64 -20.04
N THR A 102 -13.13 -57.76 -19.77
CA THR A 102 -11.67 -57.81 -19.58
C THR A 102 -11.02 -58.60 -20.71
N PHE A 103 -9.75 -58.30 -20.98
CA PHE A 103 -8.93 -59.01 -21.96
C PHE A 103 -7.66 -59.51 -21.29
N ASP A 104 -7.23 -60.73 -21.64
CA ASP A 104 -6.03 -61.35 -21.05
C ASP A 104 -4.73 -60.66 -21.47
N LYS A 105 -4.73 -59.99 -22.63
CA LYS A 105 -3.58 -59.25 -23.19
C LYS A 105 -4.02 -58.06 -24.05
N PRO A 106 -3.24 -56.97 -24.07
CA PRO A 106 -3.50 -55.81 -24.92
C PRO A 106 -3.16 -56.13 -26.38
N GLU A 107 -4.16 -56.16 -27.25
CA GLU A 107 -4.04 -56.40 -28.69
C GLU A 107 -4.94 -55.44 -29.45
N LEU A 108 -4.44 -54.84 -30.54
CA LEU A 108 -5.14 -53.80 -31.34
C LEU A 108 -6.38 -54.31 -32.11
N THR A 109 -7.06 -55.34 -31.63
CA THR A 109 -8.32 -55.86 -32.21
C THR A 109 -9.43 -54.79 -32.23
N PRO A 110 -10.39 -54.86 -33.17
CA PRO A 110 -11.53 -53.94 -33.20
C PRO A 110 -12.28 -53.87 -31.88
N ALA A 111 -12.47 -55.01 -31.21
CA ALA A 111 -13.17 -55.08 -29.93
C ALA A 111 -12.47 -54.29 -28.82
N GLN A 112 -11.14 -54.42 -28.70
CA GLN A 112 -10.36 -53.66 -27.72
C GLN A 112 -10.33 -52.17 -28.06
N ILE A 113 -10.16 -51.79 -29.34
CA ILE A 113 -10.17 -50.38 -29.77
C ILE A 113 -11.54 -49.73 -29.46
N ILE A 114 -12.63 -50.38 -29.84
CA ILE A 114 -14.00 -49.86 -29.66
C ILE A 114 -14.30 -49.68 -28.17
N LEU A 115 -14.04 -50.70 -27.35
CA LEU A 115 -14.33 -50.64 -25.92
C LEU A 115 -13.42 -49.63 -25.20
N PHE A 116 -12.11 -49.64 -25.49
CA PHE A 116 -11.14 -48.72 -24.92
C PHE A 116 -11.54 -47.27 -25.20
N ALA A 117 -11.78 -46.91 -26.46
CA ALA A 117 -12.13 -45.55 -26.86
C ALA A 117 -13.41 -45.04 -26.19
N SER A 118 -14.37 -45.93 -25.96
CA SER A 118 -15.67 -45.60 -25.34
C SER A 118 -15.58 -45.43 -23.82
N LEU A 119 -14.70 -46.20 -23.17
CA LEU A 119 -14.44 -46.10 -21.72
C LEU A 119 -13.41 -45.01 -21.38
N TYR A 120 -12.61 -44.58 -22.35
CA TYR A 120 -11.53 -43.61 -22.17
C TYR A 120 -11.91 -42.34 -21.41
N PRO A 121 -13.07 -41.70 -21.67
CA PRO A 121 -13.45 -40.50 -20.93
C PRO A 121 -13.54 -40.68 -19.41
N ALA A 122 -13.84 -41.89 -18.94
CA ALA A 122 -13.99 -42.21 -17.52
C ALA A 122 -12.76 -42.91 -16.93
N LEU A 123 -12.05 -43.70 -17.72
CA LEU A 123 -10.96 -44.55 -17.25
C LEU A 123 -9.55 -44.05 -17.59
N LYS A 124 -9.39 -42.91 -18.28
CA LYS A 124 -8.07 -42.39 -18.69
C LYS A 124 -7.04 -42.25 -17.56
N ASP A 125 -7.49 -42.04 -16.32
CA ASP A 125 -6.65 -41.85 -15.13
C ASP A 125 -6.73 -43.06 -14.15
N THR A 126 -7.31 -44.19 -14.57
CA THR A 126 -7.46 -45.37 -13.71
C THR A 126 -6.14 -46.10 -13.50
N THR A 127 -5.96 -46.68 -12.30
CA THR A 127 -4.88 -47.64 -11.99
C THR A 127 -5.41 -49.07 -11.82
N ASP A 128 -6.72 -49.24 -11.76
CA ASP A 128 -7.35 -50.46 -11.24
C ASP A 128 -7.77 -51.45 -12.34
N ASN A 129 -7.63 -51.04 -13.61
CA ASN A 129 -7.97 -51.87 -14.77
C ASN A 129 -6.70 -52.16 -15.59
N THR A 130 -6.07 -53.31 -15.31
CA THR A 130 -4.75 -53.67 -15.86
C THR A 130 -4.72 -53.70 -17.39
N TRP A 131 -5.70 -54.34 -18.05
CA TRP A 131 -5.71 -54.41 -19.51
C TRP A 131 -5.86 -53.02 -20.13
N PHE A 132 -6.69 -52.16 -19.52
CA PHE A 132 -6.96 -50.81 -20.02
C PHE A 132 -5.70 -49.94 -19.91
N VAL A 133 -5.00 -50.03 -18.77
CA VAL A 133 -3.74 -49.32 -18.53
C VAL A 133 -2.69 -49.79 -19.53
N GLU A 134 -2.48 -51.10 -19.68
CA GLU A 134 -1.49 -51.65 -20.61
C GLU A 134 -1.81 -51.31 -22.07
N PHE A 135 -3.08 -51.41 -22.48
CA PHE A 135 -3.53 -51.03 -23.82
C PHE A 135 -3.30 -49.54 -24.10
N SER A 136 -3.51 -48.67 -23.11
CA SER A 136 -3.24 -47.23 -23.25
C SER A 136 -1.79 -46.92 -23.58
N GLN A 137 -0.84 -47.78 -23.19
CA GLN A 137 0.60 -47.55 -23.37
C GLN A 137 1.11 -47.99 -24.76
N LEU A 138 0.30 -48.67 -25.57
CA LEU A 138 0.69 -49.04 -26.94
C LEU A 138 0.96 -47.79 -27.78
N ALA A 139 2.00 -47.82 -28.61
CA ALA A 139 2.47 -46.66 -29.37
C ALA A 139 1.40 -46.11 -30.34
N GLU A 140 0.64 -47.01 -30.96
CA GLU A 140 -0.48 -46.70 -31.85
C GLU A 140 -1.64 -46.07 -31.10
N VAL A 141 -1.91 -46.53 -29.87
CA VAL A 141 -2.97 -46.00 -29.00
C VAL A 141 -2.62 -44.60 -28.51
N GLN A 142 -1.37 -44.38 -28.06
CA GLN A 142 -0.88 -43.04 -27.69
C GLN A 142 -0.94 -42.06 -28.86
N THR A 143 -0.59 -42.53 -30.07
CA THR A 143 -0.73 -41.74 -31.31
C THR A 143 -2.19 -41.42 -31.61
N GLY A 144 -3.09 -42.40 -31.46
CA GLY A 144 -4.53 -42.22 -31.65
C GLY A 144 -5.15 -41.24 -30.65
N ILE A 145 -4.80 -41.36 -29.37
CA ILE A 145 -5.22 -40.42 -28.32
C ILE A 145 -4.82 -38.99 -28.71
N LYS A 146 -3.54 -38.77 -29.03
CA LYS A 146 -3.04 -37.46 -29.45
C LYS A 146 -3.81 -36.90 -30.64
N ASN A 147 -4.07 -37.71 -31.66
CA ASN A 147 -4.79 -37.29 -32.86
C ASN A 147 -6.27 -36.99 -32.60
N ALA A 148 -6.94 -37.75 -31.73
CA ALA A 148 -8.34 -37.52 -31.36
C ALA A 148 -8.52 -36.22 -30.56
N PHE A 149 -7.62 -35.94 -29.62
CA PHE A 149 -7.63 -34.67 -28.85
C PHE A 149 -7.28 -33.46 -29.71
N ALA A 150 -6.50 -33.64 -30.79
CA ALA A 150 -6.21 -32.55 -31.73
C ALA A 150 -7.47 -32.04 -32.45
N ILE A 151 -8.53 -32.85 -32.53
CA ILE A 151 -9.78 -32.51 -33.23
C ILE A 151 -11.02 -32.45 -32.32
N THR A 152 -10.89 -32.79 -31.02
CA THR A 152 -12.02 -32.82 -30.07
C THR A 152 -11.74 -31.95 -28.84
N PRO A 153 -12.22 -30.69 -28.79
CA PRO A 153 -12.07 -29.85 -27.61
C PRO A 153 -13.08 -30.27 -26.53
N VAL A 154 -12.67 -30.94 -25.46
CA VAL A 154 -13.58 -31.27 -24.34
C VAL A 154 -13.84 -30.03 -23.49
N GLU A 155 -15.09 -29.61 -23.35
CA GLU A 155 -15.45 -28.44 -22.55
C GLU A 155 -15.51 -28.82 -21.06
N ARG A 156 -14.78 -28.08 -20.22
CA ARG A 156 -14.75 -28.31 -18.76
C ARG A 156 -16.06 -27.85 -18.13
N THR A 157 -16.61 -28.65 -17.21
CA THR A 157 -17.73 -28.21 -16.36
C THR A 157 -17.28 -27.05 -15.50
N LYS A 158 -17.98 -25.91 -15.59
CA LYS A 158 -17.72 -24.72 -14.77
C LYS A 158 -18.64 -24.72 -13.57
N GLU A 159 -18.10 -24.43 -12.39
CA GLU A 159 -18.92 -24.20 -11.22
C GLU A 159 -19.80 -22.94 -11.39
N THR A 160 -20.94 -22.93 -10.71
CA THR A 160 -21.83 -21.77 -10.70
C THR A 160 -21.33 -20.77 -9.66
N ASN A 161 -21.13 -19.53 -10.07
CA ASN A 161 -20.83 -18.45 -9.15
C ASN A 161 -22.04 -18.13 -8.27
N THR A 162 -21.95 -18.48 -6.99
CA THR A 162 -23.00 -18.25 -5.99
C THR A 162 -22.77 -16.99 -5.16
N GLY A 163 -21.65 -16.28 -5.37
CA GLY A 163 -21.19 -15.20 -4.50
C GLY A 163 -20.64 -15.67 -3.14
N LYS A 164 -20.45 -16.98 -2.95
CA LYS A 164 -19.94 -17.56 -1.70
C LYS A 164 -18.54 -17.05 -1.36
N GLN A 165 -18.37 -16.55 -0.14
CA GLN A 165 -17.06 -16.24 0.43
C GLN A 165 -16.52 -17.46 1.18
N ASN A 166 -15.51 -18.13 0.61
CA ASN A 166 -14.78 -19.21 1.29
C ASN A 166 -13.36 -18.73 1.64
N VAL A 167 -13.15 -18.28 2.87
CA VAL A 167 -11.92 -17.59 3.30
C VAL A 167 -11.47 -18.11 4.66
N GLN A 168 -10.18 -18.41 4.82
CA GLN A 168 -9.59 -18.77 6.11
C GLN A 168 -9.48 -17.53 7.02
N THR A 169 -10.15 -17.57 8.18
CA THR A 169 -10.31 -16.37 9.04
C THR A 169 -9.09 -16.05 9.91
N GLY A 170 -8.18 -17.01 10.13
CA GLY A 170 -7.01 -16.86 11.02
C GLY A 170 -5.95 -15.85 10.57
N HIS A 171 -6.04 -15.34 9.34
CA HIS A 171 -5.07 -14.42 8.74
C HIS A 171 -5.65 -13.02 8.47
N LEU A 172 -6.85 -12.73 8.95
CA LEU A 172 -7.52 -11.45 8.71
C LEU A 172 -7.05 -10.36 9.67
N ILE A 173 -7.25 -9.10 9.28
CA ILE A 173 -7.02 -7.95 10.19
C ILE A 173 -8.00 -8.04 11.37
N LYS A 174 -7.48 -7.88 12.59
CA LYS A 174 -8.28 -7.80 13.82
C LYS A 174 -9.06 -6.49 13.85
N LYS A 175 -10.32 -6.57 14.27
CA LYS A 175 -11.14 -5.37 14.51
C LYS A 175 -10.54 -4.56 15.65
N GLN A 176 -10.22 -3.29 15.40
CA GLN A 176 -9.78 -2.37 16.43
C GLN A 176 -10.95 -1.87 17.29
N ALA A 177 -10.66 -1.59 18.56
CA ALA A 177 -11.62 -0.97 19.47
C ALA A 177 -11.88 0.49 19.07
N ALA A 178 -13.03 1.04 19.49
CA ALA A 178 -13.37 2.44 19.21
C ALA A 178 -12.42 3.43 19.89
N LYS A 179 -11.90 3.06 21.07
CA LYS A 179 -10.81 3.74 21.78
C LYS A 179 -9.65 2.77 21.96
N ILE A 180 -8.50 3.10 21.40
CA ILE A 180 -7.32 2.23 21.39
C ILE A 180 -6.49 2.54 22.63
N VAL A 181 -6.38 1.58 23.55
CA VAL A 181 -5.55 1.66 24.76
C VAL A 181 -4.44 0.60 24.74
N PRO A 182 -3.28 0.83 25.36
CA PRO A 182 -2.21 -0.16 25.41
C PRO A 182 -2.65 -1.43 26.12
N LYS A 183 -2.12 -2.57 25.68
CA LYS A 183 -2.37 -3.88 26.26
C LYS A 183 -1.03 -4.50 26.68
N PRO A 184 -0.92 -5.06 27.90
CA PRO A 184 0.35 -5.53 28.47
C PRO A 184 1.10 -6.58 27.61
N ASP A 185 0.37 -7.49 26.96
CA ASP A 185 0.97 -8.62 26.22
C ASP A 185 0.99 -8.41 24.69
N GLU A 186 0.72 -7.20 24.22
CA GLU A 186 0.76 -6.84 22.79
C GLU A 186 1.79 -5.75 22.55
N ARG A 187 2.35 -5.68 21.34
CA ARG A 187 3.20 -4.56 20.92
C ARG A 187 2.33 -3.31 20.78
N ASN A 188 2.56 -2.31 21.64
CA ASN A 188 1.85 -1.03 21.62
C ASN A 188 2.69 0.04 20.96
N ILE A 189 2.21 0.58 19.84
CA ILE A 189 2.94 1.54 19.02
C ILE A 189 2.16 2.85 19.02
N LEU A 190 2.74 3.89 19.61
CA LEU A 190 2.23 5.24 19.51
C LEU A 190 2.94 5.94 18.36
N ILE A 191 2.17 6.47 17.41
CA ILE A 191 2.71 7.14 16.23
C ILE A 191 2.29 8.59 16.26
N THR A 192 3.25 9.51 16.10
CA THR A 192 2.98 10.91 15.85
C THR A 192 3.62 11.38 14.54
N SER A 193 2.88 12.18 13.79
CA SER A 193 3.44 13.02 12.73
C SER A 193 3.67 14.42 13.29
N ALA A 194 4.75 15.08 12.87
CA ALA A 194 4.96 16.49 13.16
C ALA A 194 3.68 17.30 12.90
N LEU A 195 3.31 18.14 13.87
CA LEU A 195 2.12 18.98 13.77
C LEU A 195 2.34 20.03 12.66
N PRO A 196 1.57 19.99 11.56
CA PRO A 196 1.63 21.05 10.56
C PRO A 196 1.23 22.40 11.17
N TYR A 197 2.01 23.43 10.85
CA TYR A 197 1.68 24.79 11.24
C TYR A 197 0.45 25.30 10.48
N VAL A 198 -0.56 25.78 11.20
CA VAL A 198 -1.91 26.00 10.67
C VAL A 198 -2.00 27.14 9.66
N ASN A 199 -1.09 28.10 9.66
CA ASN A 199 -1.27 29.32 8.88
C ASN A 199 -1.02 29.16 7.35
N ASN A 200 -0.75 27.95 6.87
CA ASN A 200 -0.42 27.67 5.47
C ASN A 200 -0.97 26.35 4.99
N VAL A 201 -1.43 26.31 3.73
CA VAL A 201 -1.79 25.05 3.06
C VAL A 201 -0.54 24.18 2.89
N PRO A 202 -0.58 22.89 3.28
CA PRO A 202 0.58 22.01 3.16
C PRO A 202 0.86 21.68 1.69
N HIS A 203 2.12 21.72 1.28
CA HIS A 203 2.57 21.23 -0.03
C HIS A 203 2.97 19.75 0.03
N LEU A 204 3.22 19.13 -1.12
CA LEU A 204 3.57 17.70 -1.20
C LEU A 204 4.78 17.31 -0.34
N GLY A 205 5.73 18.24 -0.18
CA GLY A 205 6.89 18.06 0.71
C GLY A 205 6.52 17.94 2.18
N ASN A 206 5.55 18.74 2.67
CA ASN A 206 5.05 18.58 4.05
C ASN A 206 4.29 17.26 4.21
N ILE A 207 3.54 16.87 3.17
CA ILE A 207 2.74 15.64 3.17
C ILE A 207 3.65 14.42 3.24
N VAL A 208 4.62 14.28 2.33
CA VAL A 208 5.54 13.13 2.31
C VAL A 208 6.47 13.12 3.52
N GLY A 209 6.94 14.29 3.97
CA GLY A 209 7.93 14.39 5.04
C GLY A 209 7.41 14.02 6.41
N SER A 210 6.10 14.17 6.64
CA SER A 210 5.51 13.87 7.95
C SER A 210 4.30 12.94 7.83
N VAL A 211 3.13 13.46 7.45
CA VAL A 211 1.85 12.75 7.63
C VAL A 211 1.71 11.48 6.78
N LEU A 212 2.15 11.50 5.52
CA LEU A 212 2.07 10.32 4.64
C LEU A 212 3.04 9.23 5.07
N SER A 213 4.26 9.61 5.49
CA SER A 213 5.24 8.65 6.01
C SER A 213 4.72 7.96 7.29
N ALA A 214 4.16 8.74 8.20
CA ALA A 214 3.55 8.23 9.44
C ALA A 214 2.34 7.33 9.16
N ASP A 215 1.50 7.72 8.20
CA ASP A 215 0.32 6.94 7.80
C ASP A 215 0.69 5.59 7.19
N ILE A 216 1.68 5.55 6.30
CA ILE A 216 2.18 4.30 5.72
C ILE A 216 2.63 3.36 6.84
N TYR A 217 3.44 3.84 7.79
CA TYR A 217 3.89 3.00 8.90
C TYR A 217 2.73 2.59 9.83
N SER A 218 1.79 3.49 10.12
CA SER A 218 0.61 3.19 10.93
C SER A 218 -0.23 2.09 10.30
N ARG A 219 -0.52 2.19 8.99
CA ARG A 219 -1.27 1.17 8.25
C ARG A 219 -0.52 -0.15 8.20
N TYR A 220 0.81 -0.13 8.07
CA TYR A 220 1.63 -1.34 8.18
C TYR A 220 1.49 -2.00 9.55
N ALA A 221 1.67 -1.25 10.64
CA ALA A 221 1.58 -1.74 12.00
C ALA A 221 0.18 -2.32 12.30
N LYS A 222 -0.88 -1.61 11.89
CA LYS A 222 -2.26 -2.09 12.00
C LYS A 222 -2.51 -3.35 11.17
N ASN A 223 -1.95 -3.45 9.95
CA ASN A 223 -2.03 -4.66 9.13
C ASN A 223 -1.21 -5.83 9.68
N ARG A 224 -0.21 -5.60 10.53
CA ARG A 224 0.47 -6.64 11.32
C ARG A 224 -0.27 -6.97 12.62
N ASN A 225 -1.47 -6.41 12.81
CA ASN A 225 -2.27 -6.56 14.02
C ASN A 225 -1.58 -6.07 15.30
N TYR A 226 -0.66 -5.09 15.19
CA TYR A 226 -0.12 -4.39 16.35
C TYR A 226 -1.14 -3.42 16.92
N ASN A 227 -1.04 -3.16 18.22
CA ASN A 227 -1.91 -2.21 18.88
C ASN A 227 -1.37 -0.80 18.63
N THR A 228 -1.95 -0.10 17.65
CA THR A 228 -1.36 1.13 17.11
C THR A 228 -2.32 2.30 17.24
N LEU A 229 -1.85 3.39 17.85
CA LEU A 229 -2.55 4.66 17.92
C LEU A 229 -1.76 5.73 17.13
N PHE A 230 -2.39 6.33 16.13
CA PHE A 230 -1.80 7.35 15.26
C PHE A 230 -2.47 8.70 15.46
N ILE A 231 -1.70 9.64 15.99
CA ILE A 231 -2.15 10.97 16.41
C ILE A 231 -1.42 12.06 15.63
N CYS A 232 -2.16 13.08 15.21
CA CYS A 232 -1.60 14.34 14.72
C CYS A 232 -2.60 15.47 14.97
N GLY A 233 -2.27 16.68 14.52
CA GLY A 233 -3.14 17.84 14.64
C GLY A 233 -2.45 19.08 14.09
N THR A 234 -3.11 20.22 14.15
CA THR A 234 -2.54 21.50 13.75
C THR A 234 -1.83 22.17 14.92
N ASP A 235 -0.65 22.73 14.64
CA ASP A 235 0.05 23.67 15.53
C ASP A 235 -0.42 25.09 15.20
N GLU A 236 -1.00 25.77 16.20
CA GLU A 236 -1.84 26.93 15.98
C GLU A 236 -1.38 28.21 16.66
N TYR A 237 -0.45 28.12 17.61
CA TYR A 237 0.01 29.28 18.38
C TYR A 237 1.18 30.01 17.73
N GLY A 238 1.53 31.17 18.30
CA GLY A 238 2.74 31.91 17.91
C GLY A 238 2.51 33.05 16.91
N THR A 239 3.57 33.84 16.73
CA THR A 239 3.53 35.13 16.04
C THR A 239 3.05 35.03 14.60
N ALA A 240 3.41 33.96 13.88
CA ALA A 240 3.05 33.82 12.47
C ALA A 240 1.54 33.57 12.26
N THR A 241 0.82 33.06 13.26
CA THR A 241 -0.65 33.02 13.28
C THR A 241 -1.21 34.43 13.49
N GLU A 242 -0.71 35.19 14.46
CA GLU A 242 -1.17 36.57 14.71
C GLU A 242 -0.95 37.47 13.49
N THR A 243 0.26 37.45 12.92
CA THR A 243 0.59 38.21 11.71
C THR A 243 -0.35 37.84 10.57
N LYS A 244 -0.60 36.53 10.35
CA LYS A 244 -1.46 36.11 9.26
C LYS A 244 -2.93 36.46 9.50
N ALA A 245 -3.38 36.41 10.75
CA ALA A 245 -4.71 36.81 11.14
C ALA A 245 -4.93 38.31 10.92
N LEU A 246 -3.92 39.14 11.24
CA LEU A 246 -3.91 40.58 10.94
C LEU A 246 -3.97 40.84 9.42
N GLU A 247 -3.16 40.15 8.62
CA GLU A 247 -3.18 40.26 7.15
C GLU A 247 -4.55 39.89 6.55
N GLU A 248 -5.17 38.81 7.04
CA GLU A 248 -6.49 38.35 6.60
C GLU A 248 -7.66 39.10 7.28
N LYS A 249 -7.38 40.03 8.20
CA LYS A 249 -8.35 40.82 8.97
C LYS A 249 -9.35 39.96 9.75
N VAL A 250 -8.86 38.90 10.39
CA VAL A 250 -9.63 37.96 11.23
C VAL A 250 -8.96 37.78 12.58
N THR A 251 -9.64 37.17 13.55
CA THR A 251 -8.99 36.78 14.81
C THR A 251 -8.07 35.56 14.60
N PRO A 252 -7.04 35.35 15.45
CA PRO A 252 -6.22 34.14 15.40
C PRO A 252 -7.05 32.85 15.45
N GLN A 253 -8.07 32.78 16.32
CA GLN A 253 -8.98 31.62 16.39
C GLN A 253 -9.70 31.38 15.06
N GLN A 254 -10.26 32.42 14.44
CA GLN A 254 -10.95 32.29 13.14
C GLN A 254 -10.00 31.81 12.04
N LEU A 255 -8.76 32.30 12.02
CA LEU A 255 -7.73 31.84 11.08
C LEU A 255 -7.43 30.35 11.31
N CYS A 256 -7.18 29.96 12.56
CA CYS A 256 -6.90 28.58 12.90
C CYS A 256 -8.06 27.65 12.55
N ASP A 257 -9.31 28.04 12.83
CA ASP A 257 -10.50 27.24 12.50
C ASP A 257 -10.62 27.00 11.00
N LYS A 258 -10.42 28.06 10.20
CA LYS A 258 -10.41 27.99 8.74
C LYS A 258 -9.36 27.01 8.23
N TYR A 259 -8.11 27.17 8.66
CA TYR A 259 -7.03 26.37 8.10
C TYR A 259 -6.96 24.96 8.69
N HIS A 260 -7.37 24.73 9.94
CA HIS A 260 -7.53 23.38 10.49
C HIS A 260 -8.47 22.54 9.62
N ALA A 261 -9.61 23.11 9.20
CA ALA A 261 -10.53 22.47 8.28
C ALA A 261 -9.88 22.17 6.91
N ILE A 262 -9.11 23.11 6.36
CA ILE A 262 -8.37 22.91 5.10
C ILE A 262 -7.35 21.77 5.23
N HIS A 263 -6.56 21.74 6.31
CA HIS A 263 -5.61 20.65 6.57
C HIS A 263 -6.33 19.30 6.64
N LYS A 264 -7.44 19.23 7.39
CA LYS A 264 -8.24 18.01 7.50
C LYS A 264 -8.77 17.55 6.14
N GLU A 265 -9.31 18.46 5.32
CA GLU A 265 -9.80 18.15 3.98
C GLU A 265 -8.69 17.59 3.08
N VAL A 266 -7.51 18.21 3.11
CA VAL A 266 -6.34 17.74 2.36
C VAL A 266 -5.94 16.33 2.80
N TYR A 267 -5.81 16.10 4.10
CA TYR A 267 -5.38 14.80 4.62
C TYR A 267 -6.43 13.71 4.41
N ASP A 268 -7.71 14.04 4.46
CA ASP A 268 -8.79 13.11 4.12
C ASP A 268 -8.73 12.72 2.64
N TRP A 269 -8.49 13.69 1.75
CA TRP A 269 -8.36 13.40 0.32
C TRP A 269 -7.14 12.54 0.01
N PHE A 270 -6.00 12.77 0.68
CA PHE A 270 -4.82 11.91 0.62
C PHE A 270 -5.00 10.55 1.33
N ASP A 271 -6.20 10.22 1.83
CA ASP A 271 -6.53 9.01 2.61
C ASP A 271 -5.53 8.78 3.76
N ILE A 272 -5.28 9.82 4.57
CA ILE A 272 -4.48 9.70 5.80
C ILE A 272 -5.35 9.17 6.94
N GLY A 273 -5.01 8.00 7.46
CA GLY A 273 -5.80 7.24 8.44
C GLY A 273 -5.45 7.58 9.90
N PHE A 274 -5.56 8.85 10.30
CA PHE A 274 -5.43 9.25 11.70
C PHE A 274 -6.49 8.55 12.57
N ASP A 275 -6.11 8.11 13.77
CA ASP A 275 -7.10 7.72 14.79
C ASP A 275 -7.73 8.96 15.43
N TYR A 276 -6.96 10.04 15.50
CA TYR A 276 -7.44 11.36 15.90
C TYR A 276 -6.57 12.48 15.29
N PHE A 277 -7.22 13.47 14.68
CA PHE A 277 -6.59 14.69 14.19
C PHE A 277 -7.10 15.88 15.02
N GLY A 278 -6.28 16.34 15.97
CA GLY A 278 -6.64 17.39 16.93
C GLY A 278 -6.01 18.76 16.63
N ARG A 279 -5.89 19.56 17.70
CA ARG A 279 -5.47 20.96 17.66
C ARG A 279 -4.71 21.30 18.94
N THR A 280 -3.76 22.24 18.90
CA THR A 280 -3.09 22.72 20.11
C THR A 280 -3.89 23.78 20.88
N THR A 281 -4.91 24.39 20.28
CA THR A 281 -5.76 25.43 20.92
C THR A 281 -6.90 24.84 21.75
N THR A 282 -6.57 24.02 22.76
CA THR A 282 -7.59 23.36 23.62
C THR A 282 -7.33 23.59 25.11
N PRO A 283 -8.36 23.52 25.98
CA PRO A 283 -8.17 23.62 27.43
C PRO A 283 -7.17 22.58 27.98
N LEU A 284 -7.21 21.35 27.46
CA LEU A 284 -6.28 20.29 27.85
C LEU A 284 -4.82 20.58 27.44
N GLN A 285 -4.59 21.34 26.36
CA GLN A 285 -3.24 21.84 26.07
C GLN A 285 -2.76 22.75 27.19
N THR A 286 -3.59 23.73 27.58
CA THR A 286 -3.24 24.68 28.63
C THR A 286 -2.94 23.97 29.94
N GLU A 287 -3.82 23.06 30.37
CA GLU A 287 -3.64 22.30 31.60
C GLU A 287 -2.35 21.48 31.61
N ILE A 288 -2.10 20.69 30.56
CA ILE A 288 -0.94 19.78 30.50
C ILE A 288 0.37 20.57 30.34
N ALA A 289 0.38 21.62 29.51
CA ALA A 289 1.57 22.45 29.33
C ALA A 289 1.92 23.22 30.61
N GLN A 290 0.91 23.71 31.34
CA GLN A 290 1.11 24.36 32.64
C GLN A 290 1.58 23.37 33.71
N ASP A 291 1.08 22.13 33.75
CA ASP A 291 1.57 21.08 34.66
C ASP A 291 3.06 20.79 34.44
N ILE A 292 3.47 20.59 33.18
CA ILE A 292 4.88 20.35 32.82
C ILE A 292 5.74 21.57 33.20
N PHE A 293 5.29 22.79 32.86
CA PHE A 293 5.98 24.03 33.21
C PHE A 293 6.17 24.18 34.73
N LEU A 294 5.11 23.98 35.52
CA LEU A 294 5.14 24.16 36.97
C LEU A 294 6.04 23.10 37.65
N LYS A 295 6.11 21.88 37.12
CA LYS A 295 7.04 20.86 37.60
C LYS A 295 8.49 21.23 37.33
N LEU A 296 8.79 21.69 36.10
CA LEU A 296 10.13 22.20 35.76
C LEU A 296 10.53 23.37 36.66
N HIS A 297 9.60 24.30 36.91
CA HIS A 297 9.80 25.41 37.83
C HIS A 297 10.11 24.92 39.25
N LYS A 298 9.28 24.02 39.78
CA LYS A 298 9.45 23.44 41.13
C LYS A 298 10.79 22.70 41.29
N HIS A 299 11.29 22.07 40.23
CA HIS A 299 12.56 21.35 40.24
C HIS A 299 13.78 22.24 39.95
N GLY A 300 13.60 23.56 39.75
CA GLY A 300 14.70 24.51 39.59
C GLY A 300 15.31 24.56 38.19
N TYR A 301 14.67 23.93 37.19
CA TYR A 301 15.12 23.90 35.80
C TYR A 301 14.70 25.12 34.97
N LEU A 302 14.06 26.10 35.60
CA LEU A 302 13.68 27.36 34.97
C LEU A 302 14.44 28.53 35.61
N GLU A 303 14.78 29.54 34.81
CA GLU A 303 15.37 30.79 35.28
C GLU A 303 14.74 32.01 34.61
N GLU A 304 14.68 33.13 35.34
CA GLU A 304 14.26 34.41 34.79
C GLU A 304 15.46 35.17 34.22
N LYS A 305 15.29 35.78 33.05
CA LYS A 305 16.22 36.78 32.51
C LYS A 305 15.44 37.98 32.03
N THR A 306 15.94 39.17 32.36
CA THR A 306 15.39 40.44 31.88
C THR A 306 16.29 40.97 30.78
N SER A 307 15.69 41.42 29.68
CA SER A 307 16.41 42.16 28.64
C SER A 307 15.64 43.41 28.26
N GLU A 308 16.36 44.43 27.81
CA GLU A 308 15.76 45.62 27.19
C GLU A 308 15.33 45.30 25.76
N GLN A 309 14.14 45.73 25.38
CA GLN A 309 13.60 45.58 24.03
C GLN A 309 12.83 46.84 23.64
N LEU A 310 12.71 47.09 22.34
CA LEU A 310 11.88 48.18 21.83
C LEU A 310 10.40 47.79 21.89
N TYR A 311 9.56 48.68 22.42
CA TYR A 311 8.12 48.52 22.58
C TYR A 311 7.38 49.65 21.86
N CYS A 312 6.42 49.30 21.01
CA CYS A 312 5.53 50.27 20.39
C CYS A 312 4.32 50.51 21.29
N GLU A 313 4.11 51.75 21.75
CA GLU A 313 2.97 52.09 22.63
C GLU A 313 1.63 52.19 21.88
N GLU A 314 1.67 52.42 20.57
CA GLU A 314 0.48 52.44 19.70
C GLU A 314 0.00 51.03 19.37
N HIS A 315 0.88 50.15 18.87
CA HIS A 315 0.58 48.74 18.61
C HIS A 315 0.46 47.89 19.89
N LYS A 316 0.98 48.41 21.01
CA LYS A 316 1.03 47.74 22.32
C LYS A 316 1.76 46.40 22.29
N SER A 317 2.88 46.32 21.57
CA SER A 317 3.71 45.12 21.50
C SER A 317 5.21 45.44 21.51
N PHE A 318 5.99 44.45 21.93
CA PHE A 318 7.43 44.44 21.71
C PHE A 318 7.75 44.20 20.24
N LEU A 319 8.75 44.91 19.72
CA LEU A 319 9.15 44.87 18.33
C LEU A 319 10.34 43.94 18.14
N ALA A 320 10.17 42.92 17.31
CA ALA A 320 11.30 42.18 16.78
C ALA A 320 12.15 43.08 15.86
N ASP A 321 13.45 42.80 15.73
CA ASP A 321 14.42 43.62 14.99
C ASP A 321 13.94 44.00 13.57
N ARG A 322 13.29 43.05 12.87
CA ARG A 322 12.72 43.25 11.52
C ARG A 322 11.52 44.20 11.43
N PHE A 323 10.89 44.48 12.56
CA PHE A 323 9.79 45.45 12.70
C PHE A 323 10.27 46.80 13.23
N VAL A 324 11.58 46.97 13.40
CA VAL A 324 12.21 48.25 13.74
C VAL A 324 12.95 48.75 12.52
N GLU A 325 12.67 49.98 12.13
CA GLU A 325 13.43 50.73 11.12
C GLU A 325 13.95 52.02 11.75
N GLY A 326 15.00 52.61 11.21
CA GLY A 326 15.59 53.83 11.76
C GLY A 326 16.80 54.32 10.97
N THR A 327 17.40 55.41 11.42
CA THR A 327 18.65 55.92 10.84
C THR A 327 19.84 55.11 11.37
N CYS A 328 20.68 54.61 10.45
CA CYS A 328 21.87 53.83 10.77
C CYS A 328 22.90 54.69 11.53
N PRO A 329 23.35 54.29 12.74
CA PRO A 329 24.31 55.06 13.52
C PRO A 329 25.74 55.07 12.92
N LYS A 330 26.00 54.25 11.89
CA LYS A 330 27.32 54.07 11.28
C LYS A 330 27.50 54.81 9.95
N CYS A 331 26.42 55.07 9.21
CA CYS A 331 26.51 55.63 7.85
C CYS A 331 25.36 56.58 7.47
N ASP A 332 24.54 56.96 8.46
CA ASP A 332 23.42 57.90 8.33
C ASP A 332 22.42 57.50 7.23
N TYR A 333 22.20 56.20 7.04
CA TYR A 333 21.15 55.70 6.17
C TYR A 333 19.82 55.72 6.91
N ASP A 334 18.87 56.54 6.48
CA ASP A 334 17.61 56.82 7.19
C ASP A 334 16.63 55.64 7.32
N ASP A 335 16.87 54.54 6.61
CA ASP A 335 15.96 53.38 6.50
C ASP A 335 16.67 52.06 6.77
N ALA A 336 17.58 52.05 7.75
CA ALA A 336 18.19 50.83 8.24
C ALA A 336 17.21 50.00 9.05
N ARG A 337 17.31 48.67 8.92
CA ARG A 337 16.53 47.71 9.72
C ARG A 337 17.22 47.50 11.06
N GLY A 338 16.45 47.06 12.07
CA GLY A 338 16.96 46.81 13.42
C GLY A 338 18.09 45.80 13.48
N ASP A 339 18.14 44.84 12.56
CA ASP A 339 19.16 43.79 12.51
C ASP A 339 20.36 44.14 11.60
N GLN A 340 20.13 44.92 10.54
CA GLN A 340 21.13 45.19 9.52
C GLN A 340 20.84 46.47 8.73
N CYS A 341 21.88 47.26 8.44
CA CYS A 341 21.79 48.36 7.48
C CYS A 341 22.01 47.87 6.06
N ASP A 342 21.02 48.04 5.19
CA ASP A 342 21.11 47.61 3.78
C ASP A 342 22.08 48.45 2.93
N LYS A 343 22.45 49.67 3.38
CA LYS A 343 23.41 50.54 2.66
C LYS A 343 24.86 50.17 2.93
N CYS A 344 25.25 49.98 4.20
CA CYS A 344 26.64 49.72 4.59
C CYS A 344 26.90 48.26 4.97
N GLY A 345 25.87 47.41 5.02
CA GLY A 345 25.96 45.98 5.30
C GLY A 345 26.23 45.61 6.76
N ASN A 346 26.45 46.59 7.64
CA ASN A 346 26.72 46.35 9.06
C ASN A 346 25.52 45.75 9.77
N LEU A 347 25.79 44.78 10.65
CA LEU A 347 24.85 44.34 11.68
C LEU A 347 24.66 45.45 12.71
N LEU A 348 23.42 45.59 13.16
CA LEU A 348 22.96 46.59 14.12
C LEU A 348 22.23 45.89 15.26
N ASP A 349 22.23 46.54 16.42
CA ASP A 349 21.24 46.27 17.47
C ASP A 349 20.10 47.29 17.27
N PRO A 350 18.82 46.88 17.34
CA PRO A 350 17.69 47.80 17.22
C PRO A 350 17.75 48.98 18.20
N LEU A 351 18.31 48.77 19.39
CA LEU A 351 18.48 49.80 20.42
C LEU A 351 19.52 50.87 20.02
N GLU A 352 20.39 50.58 19.06
CA GLU A 352 21.40 51.52 18.54
C GLU A 352 20.86 52.40 17.39
N LEU A 353 19.67 52.11 16.85
CA LEU A 353 19.09 52.90 15.76
C LEU A 353 18.77 54.33 16.21
N ILE A 354 19.17 55.30 15.39
CA ILE A 354 18.81 56.70 15.59
C ILE A 354 17.38 56.89 15.04
N ASN A 355 16.51 57.59 15.77
CA ASN A 355 15.10 57.78 15.39
C ASN A 355 14.41 56.46 15.01
N PRO A 356 14.37 55.46 15.91
CA PRO A 356 13.70 54.21 15.61
C PRO A 356 12.22 54.47 15.36
N ARG A 357 11.65 53.67 14.46
CA ARG A 357 10.24 53.68 14.09
C ARG A 357 9.75 52.24 13.93
N CYS A 358 8.53 52.01 14.36
CA CYS A 358 7.83 50.76 14.15
C CYS A 358 7.44 50.64 12.67
N LYS A 359 7.81 49.53 12.03
CA LYS A 359 7.49 49.26 10.62
C LYS A 359 5.98 49.10 10.37
N VAL A 360 5.21 48.75 11.41
CA VAL A 360 3.78 48.44 11.29
C VAL A 360 2.92 49.71 11.25
N ASP A 361 3.23 50.70 12.08
CA ASP A 361 2.40 51.90 12.28
C ASP A 361 3.17 53.24 12.20
N GLY A 362 4.51 53.20 12.10
CA GLY A 362 5.37 54.37 12.01
C GLY A 362 5.64 55.06 13.35
N ALA A 363 5.11 54.57 14.48
CA ALA A 363 5.31 55.18 15.79
C ALA A 363 6.75 55.02 16.29
N THR A 364 7.24 55.97 17.09
CA THR A 364 8.56 55.86 17.74
C THR A 364 8.48 54.89 18.92
N PRO A 365 9.19 53.76 18.90
CA PRO A 365 9.18 52.82 20.00
C PRO A 365 10.00 53.34 21.18
N VAL A 366 9.65 52.86 22.37
CA VAL A 366 10.34 53.15 23.64
C VAL A 366 11.08 51.91 24.13
N VAL A 367 12.18 52.10 24.86
CA VAL A 367 12.88 50.98 25.50
C VAL A 367 12.09 50.54 26.73
N LYS A 368 11.73 49.25 26.81
CA LYS A 368 11.13 48.63 27.98
C LYS A 368 11.88 47.36 28.35
N GLU A 369 11.99 47.10 29.65
CA GLU A 369 12.46 45.81 30.15
C GLU A 369 11.37 44.76 29.96
N SER A 370 11.74 43.60 29.45
CA SER A 370 10.89 42.41 29.37
C SER A 370 11.58 41.24 30.06
N THR A 371 10.93 40.70 31.10
CA THR A 371 11.40 39.50 31.81
C THR A 371 10.83 38.25 31.15
N HIS A 372 11.68 37.26 30.91
CA HIS A 372 11.33 36.00 30.29
C HIS A 372 11.85 34.81 31.07
N ILE A 373 11.11 33.70 31.01
CA ILE A 373 11.52 32.41 31.54
C ILE A 373 12.34 31.63 30.51
N TYR A 374 13.44 31.04 30.97
CA TYR A 374 14.32 30.16 30.21
C TYR A 374 14.32 28.76 30.81
N LEU A 375 14.26 27.74 29.95
CA LEU A 375 14.53 26.35 30.32
C LEU A 375 16.05 26.15 30.34
N LYS A 376 16.59 25.74 31.48
CA LYS A 376 18.01 25.50 31.72
C LYS A 376 18.47 24.18 31.11
N LEU A 377 18.55 24.12 29.77
CA LEU A 377 18.97 22.91 29.05
C LEU A 377 20.38 22.46 29.42
N ASN A 378 21.26 23.39 29.79
CA ASN A 378 22.60 23.11 30.32
C ASN A 378 22.56 22.22 31.57
N GLU A 379 21.60 22.44 32.49
CA GLU A 379 21.47 21.64 33.72
C GLU A 379 20.82 20.27 33.46
N LEU A 380 20.17 20.08 32.31
CA LEU A 380 19.54 18.83 31.88
C LEU A 380 20.38 18.04 30.86
N GLU A 381 21.55 18.56 30.49
CA GLU A 381 22.33 18.05 29.36
C GLU A 381 22.83 16.62 29.57
N GLU A 382 23.36 16.29 30.75
CA GLU A 382 23.90 14.96 31.04
C GLU A 382 22.82 13.85 31.01
N PRO A 383 21.70 13.93 31.78
CA PRO A 383 20.66 12.91 31.70
C PRO A 383 20.01 12.84 30.30
N LEU A 384 19.98 13.97 29.56
CA LEU A 384 19.52 13.97 28.18
C LEU A 384 20.47 13.19 27.25
N LYS A 385 21.80 13.37 27.38
CA LYS A 385 22.80 12.63 26.58
C LYS A 385 22.71 11.13 26.83
N GLU A 386 22.56 10.72 28.08
CA GLU A 386 22.37 9.31 28.44
C GLU A 386 21.13 8.73 27.73
N TRP A 387 20.01 9.45 27.77
CA TRP A 387 18.79 9.06 27.08
C TRP A 387 18.95 9.03 25.55
N ILE A 388 19.63 10.01 24.94
CA ILE A 388 19.88 10.05 23.49
C ILE A 388 20.68 8.83 23.04
N ILE A 389 21.74 8.46 23.77
CA ILE A 389 22.59 7.31 23.43
C ILE A 389 21.77 6.01 23.45
N ASP A 390 20.99 5.81 24.51
CA ASP A 390 20.17 4.61 24.68
C ASP A 390 19.03 4.54 23.66
N SER A 391 18.23 5.60 23.54
CA SER A 391 17.06 5.64 22.65
C SER A 391 17.46 5.57 21.17
N SER A 392 18.48 6.32 20.75
CA SER A 392 18.90 6.33 19.34
C SER A 392 19.48 5.01 18.85
N ALA A 393 20.04 4.20 19.76
CA ALA A 393 20.48 2.85 19.50
C ALA A 393 19.28 1.88 19.47
N LYS A 394 18.47 1.83 20.54
CA LYS A 394 17.33 0.93 20.67
C LYS A 394 16.30 1.09 19.55
N GLY A 395 15.88 2.32 19.29
CA GLY A 395 14.91 2.60 18.25
C GLY A 395 15.51 2.96 16.90
N ALA A 396 16.80 2.67 16.66
CA ALA A 396 17.45 2.78 15.36
C ALA A 396 17.15 4.09 14.61
N TRP A 397 17.40 5.24 15.24
CA TRP A 397 17.08 6.53 14.63
C TRP A 397 17.76 6.69 13.27
N SER A 398 17.06 7.35 12.36
CA SER A 398 17.58 7.72 11.03
C SER A 398 18.92 8.48 11.12
N LYS A 399 19.79 8.28 10.13
CA LYS A 399 21.17 8.80 10.14
C LYS A 399 21.22 10.33 10.27
N ASN A 400 20.36 11.03 9.55
CA ASN A 400 20.22 12.49 9.63
C ASN A 400 19.79 12.95 11.03
N SER A 401 18.86 12.24 11.67
CA SER A 401 18.45 12.53 13.06
C SER A 401 19.61 12.45 14.04
N LYS A 402 20.42 11.39 13.95
CA LYS A 402 21.61 11.21 14.78
C LYS A 402 22.62 12.33 14.54
N SER A 403 22.93 12.61 13.27
CA SER A 403 23.88 13.67 12.92
C SER A 403 23.45 15.06 13.39
N ILE A 404 22.16 15.40 13.27
CA ILE A 404 21.63 16.69 13.74
C ILE A 404 21.68 16.74 15.26
N THR A 405 21.21 15.69 15.95
CA THR A 405 21.21 15.64 17.42
C THR A 405 22.63 15.72 17.99
N ASP A 406 23.59 14.99 17.41
CA ASP A 406 25.00 15.04 17.80
C ASP A 406 25.61 16.43 17.62
N SER A 407 25.20 17.17 16.58
CA SER A 407 25.69 18.52 16.35
C SER A 407 25.21 19.50 17.42
N TRP A 408 24.04 19.26 18.01
CA TRP A 408 23.49 20.05 19.11
C TRP A 408 24.18 19.69 20.43
N THR A 409 24.31 18.41 20.74
CA THR A 409 24.92 17.95 22.00
C THR A 409 26.42 18.25 22.08
N LYS A 410 27.16 18.22 20.96
CA LYS A 410 28.60 18.57 20.94
C LYS A 410 28.90 20.05 21.17
N ARG A 411 27.95 20.94 20.89
CA ARG A 411 28.13 22.39 21.06
C ARG A 411 27.95 22.84 22.51
N GLY A 412 27.40 21.99 23.38
CA GLY A 412 26.86 22.37 24.68
C GLY A 412 25.45 22.96 24.53
N LEU A 413 24.58 22.66 25.49
CA LEU A 413 23.21 23.15 25.47
C LEU A 413 23.08 24.41 26.31
N GLU A 414 22.64 25.50 25.69
CA GLU A 414 22.40 26.77 26.39
C GLU A 414 20.95 26.89 26.86
N PRO A 415 20.66 27.66 27.93
CA PRO A 415 19.30 27.97 28.31
C PRO A 415 18.48 28.55 27.16
N ARG A 416 17.22 28.12 27.02
CA ARG A 416 16.33 28.55 25.93
C ARG A 416 15.11 29.26 26.47
N CYS A 417 14.81 30.43 25.93
CA CYS A 417 13.63 31.21 26.31
C CYS A 417 12.34 30.49 25.90
N ILE A 418 11.49 30.18 26.89
CA ILE A 418 10.22 29.45 26.73
C ILE A 418 8.98 30.32 26.93
N THR A 419 9.14 31.65 26.96
CA THR A 419 8.01 32.60 27.06
C THR A 419 8.10 33.65 25.96
N ARG A 420 6.98 34.25 25.56
CA ARG A 420 6.91 35.33 24.58
C ARG A 420 5.86 36.37 24.97
N ASP A 421 6.10 37.59 24.53
CA ASP A 421 5.16 38.71 24.59
C ASP A 421 4.17 38.62 23.43
N LEU A 422 3.27 37.64 23.49
CA LEU A 422 2.20 37.43 22.51
C LEU A 422 0.87 37.26 23.24
N ILE A 423 -0.22 37.53 22.54
CA ILE A 423 -1.57 37.34 23.07
C ILE A 423 -2.05 35.92 22.73
N TRP A 424 -1.62 35.38 21.59
CA TRP A 424 -2.04 34.09 21.07
C TRP A 424 -1.07 32.96 21.43
N GLY A 425 -1.29 32.34 22.59
CA GLY A 425 -0.51 31.22 23.10
C GLY A 425 -1.08 30.65 24.40
N THR A 426 -0.45 29.59 24.91
CA THR A 426 -0.78 29.04 26.23
C THR A 426 -0.33 30.01 27.34
N PRO A 427 -1.21 30.47 28.26
CA PRO A 427 -0.82 31.41 29.31
C PRO A 427 0.23 30.86 30.26
N VAL A 428 1.16 31.71 30.72
CA VAL A 428 2.19 31.33 31.70
C VAL A 428 1.60 31.32 33.12
N PRO A 429 1.72 30.22 33.88
CA PRO A 429 1.07 30.08 35.19
C PRO A 429 1.92 30.68 36.34
N LEU A 430 2.45 31.89 36.16
CA LEU A 430 3.25 32.62 37.16
C LEU A 430 2.72 34.04 37.37
N LYS A 431 2.81 34.53 38.61
CA LYS A 431 2.43 35.89 38.95
C LYS A 431 3.35 36.89 38.22
N GLY A 432 2.77 37.91 37.58
CA GLY A 432 3.52 38.92 36.82
C GLY A 432 3.77 38.55 35.36
N TYR A 433 3.26 37.41 34.91
CA TYR A 433 3.33 36.94 33.52
C TYR A 433 1.96 36.96 32.82
N ASP A 434 1.01 37.76 33.32
CA ASP A 434 -0.39 37.80 32.86
C ASP A 434 -0.54 38.17 31.37
N GLU A 435 0.42 38.93 30.82
CA GLU A 435 0.48 39.35 29.41
C GLU A 435 1.49 38.53 28.58
N LYS A 436 1.91 37.36 29.09
CA LYS A 436 2.89 36.49 28.43
C LYS A 436 2.32 35.09 28.21
N VAL A 437 2.78 34.47 27.13
CA VAL A 437 2.43 33.10 26.78
C VAL A 437 3.68 32.22 26.70
N LEU A 438 3.48 30.92 26.83
CA LEU A 438 4.49 29.92 26.52
C LEU A 438 4.88 30.02 25.06
N TYR A 439 6.17 29.91 24.79
CA TYR A 439 6.70 29.94 23.44
C TYR A 439 6.34 28.64 22.73
N VAL A 440 5.83 28.75 21.50
CA VAL A 440 5.36 27.59 20.71
C VAL A 440 6.39 26.46 20.58
N TRP A 441 7.68 26.77 20.52
CA TRP A 441 8.72 25.74 20.44
C TRP A 441 8.93 24.94 21.74
N PHE A 442 8.36 25.39 22.86
CA PHE A 442 8.28 24.64 24.11
C PHE A 442 7.01 23.79 24.17
N ASP A 443 5.82 24.35 23.87
CA ASP A 443 4.55 23.67 24.11
C ASP A 443 3.94 22.95 22.89
N ALA A 444 4.42 23.19 21.66
CA ALA A 444 3.92 22.47 20.48
C ALA A 444 4.14 20.95 20.56
N THR A 445 5.27 20.50 21.11
CA THR A 445 5.55 19.07 21.33
C THR A 445 4.69 18.48 22.45
N ILE A 446 4.27 19.28 23.41
CA ILE A 446 3.24 18.91 24.42
C ILE A 446 1.87 18.70 23.75
N GLY A 447 1.66 19.33 22.59
CA GLY A 447 0.52 19.13 21.71
C GLY A 447 0.21 17.67 21.41
N TYR A 448 1.22 16.79 21.26
CA TYR A 448 0.95 15.37 21.05
C TYR A 448 0.22 14.72 22.23
N ILE A 449 0.60 15.11 23.46
CA ILE A 449 0.00 14.61 24.70
C ILE A 449 -1.44 15.14 24.82
N SER A 450 -1.63 16.45 24.63
CA SER A 450 -2.94 17.08 24.77
C SER A 450 -3.92 16.66 23.67
N ILE A 451 -3.46 16.43 22.45
CA ILE A 451 -4.27 15.86 21.38
C ILE A 451 -4.70 14.43 21.74
N THR A 452 -3.80 13.63 22.32
CA THR A 452 -4.15 12.29 22.80
C THR A 452 -5.15 12.35 23.95
N ALA A 453 -5.02 13.31 24.88
CA ALA A 453 -6.00 13.55 25.93
C ALA A 453 -7.39 13.91 25.34
N ASN A 454 -7.42 14.78 24.34
CA ASN A 454 -8.65 15.13 23.62
C ASN A 454 -9.28 13.93 22.89
N TYR A 455 -8.49 12.95 22.42
CA TYR A 455 -9.03 11.71 21.88
C TYR A 455 -9.82 10.92 22.93
N PHE A 456 -9.48 11.01 24.21
CA PHE A 456 -10.18 10.32 25.31
C PHE A 456 -11.21 11.17 26.06
N LYS A 457 -11.45 12.42 25.66
CA LYS A 457 -12.31 13.38 26.39
C LYS A 457 -13.75 12.89 26.63
N ASP A 458 -14.30 12.12 25.70
CA ASP A 458 -15.68 11.61 25.76
C ASP A 458 -15.76 10.21 26.42
N GLY A 459 -14.64 9.72 26.96
CA GLY A 459 -14.51 8.42 27.63
C GLY A 459 -13.77 8.55 28.96
N ASN A 460 -12.88 7.60 29.23
CA ASN A 460 -11.99 7.71 30.39
C ASN A 460 -10.78 8.57 30.03
N LEU A 461 -10.76 9.82 30.50
CA LEU A 461 -9.71 10.79 30.18
C LEU A 461 -8.32 10.22 30.51
N ASP A 462 -8.14 9.58 31.66
CA ASP A 462 -6.84 9.06 32.13
C ASP A 462 -6.22 7.99 31.20
N ASP A 463 -6.96 7.47 30.23
CA ASP A 463 -6.42 6.53 29.25
C ASP A 463 -5.32 7.14 28.36
N TYR A 464 -5.23 8.47 28.21
CA TYR A 464 -4.09 9.09 27.52
C TYR A 464 -2.77 8.89 28.29
N LEU A 465 -2.82 8.80 29.62
CA LEU A 465 -1.64 8.54 30.45
C LEU A 465 -1.11 7.12 30.26
N LYS A 466 -1.98 6.16 29.90
CA LYS A 466 -1.53 4.79 29.58
C LYS A 466 -0.63 4.76 28.34
N TRP A 467 -0.76 5.74 27.44
CA TRP A 467 0.12 5.92 26.28
C TRP A 467 1.35 6.76 26.62
N TRP A 468 1.18 7.87 27.33
CA TRP A 468 2.24 8.87 27.53
C TRP A 468 3.04 8.72 28.82
N LYS A 469 2.61 7.89 29.78
CA LYS A 469 3.35 7.60 31.02
C LYS A 469 3.51 6.08 31.25
N ASN A 470 3.95 5.39 30.20
CA ASN A 470 4.10 3.93 30.19
C ASN A 470 5.26 3.48 29.26
N PRO A 471 6.50 3.99 29.47
CA PRO A 471 7.63 3.74 28.58
C PRO A 471 8.05 2.28 28.50
N GLU A 472 7.64 1.43 29.45
CA GLU A 472 7.99 0.01 29.47
C GLU A 472 7.16 -0.82 28.49
N ASN A 473 6.00 -0.32 28.06
CA ASN A 473 5.04 -1.06 27.22
C ASN A 473 4.67 -0.33 25.92
N VAL A 474 5.13 0.91 25.72
CA VAL A 474 4.77 1.75 24.57
C VAL A 474 6.02 2.22 23.83
N ASP A 475 6.10 1.87 22.55
CA ASP A 475 7.11 2.41 21.64
C ASP A 475 6.56 3.65 20.92
N LEU A 476 7.16 4.82 21.15
CA LEU A 476 6.82 6.06 20.45
C LEU A 476 7.62 6.24 19.15
N TYR A 477 6.92 6.24 18.02
CA TYR A 477 7.46 6.50 16.69
C TYR A 477 7.07 7.92 16.25
N GLN A 478 8.06 8.73 15.89
CA GLN A 478 7.82 10.11 15.43
C GLN A 478 8.34 10.31 14.01
N PHE A 479 7.52 10.97 13.18
CA PHE A 479 7.79 11.23 11.77
C PHE A 479 7.82 12.73 11.50
N MET A 480 8.91 13.23 10.92
CA MET A 480 9.09 14.67 10.69
C MET A 480 10.11 15.00 9.60
N GLY A 481 10.10 16.25 9.14
CA GLY A 481 11.24 16.82 8.41
C GLY A 481 12.39 17.21 9.33
N LYS A 482 13.61 17.30 8.78
CA LYS A 482 14.85 17.54 9.53
C LYS A 482 14.88 18.77 10.45
N ASP A 483 14.12 19.81 10.12
CA ASP A 483 14.08 21.05 10.91
C ASP A 483 13.46 20.86 12.30
N ASN A 484 12.63 19.82 12.46
CA ASN A 484 11.95 19.53 13.72
C ASN A 484 12.77 18.65 14.68
N VAL A 485 13.88 18.07 14.23
CA VAL A 485 14.67 17.10 15.01
C VAL A 485 15.07 17.65 16.39
N PRO A 486 15.65 18.87 16.52
CA PRO A 486 16.11 19.36 17.82
C PRO A 486 14.99 19.48 18.87
N PHE A 487 13.76 19.75 18.44
CA PHE A 487 12.63 19.87 19.37
C PHE A 487 12.21 18.52 19.94
N HIS A 488 12.43 17.43 19.20
CA HIS A 488 12.03 16.08 19.55
C HIS A 488 13.17 15.25 20.16
N THR A 489 14.42 15.66 19.97
CA THR A 489 15.59 14.98 20.55
C THR A 489 16.28 15.77 21.65
N VAL A 490 15.99 17.06 21.81
CA VAL A 490 16.58 17.93 22.84
C VAL A 490 15.50 18.57 23.70
N VAL A 491 14.69 19.49 23.14
CA VAL A 491 13.81 20.36 23.95
C VAL A 491 12.74 19.57 24.69
N PHE A 492 11.97 18.74 23.98
CA PHE A 492 10.87 17.98 24.57
C PHE A 492 11.36 16.88 25.52
N PRO A 493 12.35 16.02 25.18
CA PRO A 493 12.87 15.04 26.11
C PRO A 493 13.52 15.66 27.35
N ALA A 494 14.24 16.79 27.22
CA ALA A 494 14.77 17.51 28.38
C ALA A 494 13.64 18.01 29.30
N SER A 495 12.57 18.55 28.71
CA SER A 495 11.38 18.97 29.46
C SER A 495 10.73 17.78 30.18
N GLN A 496 10.59 16.64 29.51
CA GLN A 496 10.05 15.40 30.10
C GLN A 496 10.94 14.90 31.25
N ILE A 497 12.26 14.83 31.06
CA ILE A 497 13.23 14.43 32.09
C ILE A 497 13.16 15.36 33.30
N GLY A 498 13.15 16.68 33.08
CA GLY A 498 13.12 17.67 34.15
C GLY A 498 11.84 17.64 34.99
N THR A 499 10.73 17.11 34.47
CA THR A 499 9.52 16.90 35.28
C THR A 499 9.64 15.79 36.33
N GLY A 500 10.56 14.83 36.16
CA GLY A 500 10.68 13.65 37.01
C GLY A 500 9.54 12.61 36.85
N ASP A 501 8.58 12.83 35.95
CA ASP A 501 7.49 11.87 35.68
C ASP A 501 7.97 10.73 34.77
N ASN A 502 7.31 9.56 34.85
CA ASN A 502 7.62 8.39 34.03
C ASN A 502 7.09 8.49 32.58
N TRP A 503 7.51 9.53 31.83
CA TRP A 503 7.05 9.75 30.47
C TRP A 503 7.52 8.68 29.48
N THR A 504 6.61 8.25 28.61
CA THR A 504 6.92 7.63 27.32
C THR A 504 7.66 8.66 26.47
N LYS A 505 8.91 8.34 26.16
CA LYS A 505 9.82 9.18 25.35
C LYS A 505 9.98 8.59 23.96
N LEU A 506 10.54 9.37 23.04
CA LEU A 506 10.83 8.94 21.68
C LEU A 506 11.59 7.61 21.68
N HIS A 507 11.06 6.61 20.98
CA HIS A 507 11.71 5.33 20.69
C HIS A 507 12.36 5.42 19.31
N HIS A 508 11.58 5.57 18.24
CA HIS A 508 12.09 5.64 16.86
C HIS A 508 11.82 7.00 16.21
N LEU A 509 12.86 7.59 15.60
CA LEU A 509 12.77 8.85 14.85
C LEU A 509 13.02 8.66 13.36
N SER A 510 11.96 8.85 12.57
CA SER A 510 12.00 8.81 11.11
C SER A 510 12.01 10.23 10.55
N THR A 511 13.19 10.68 10.12
CA THR A 511 13.40 12.03 9.60
C THR A 511 13.64 12.01 8.11
N THR A 512 12.93 12.88 7.37
CA THR A 512 13.15 13.07 5.94
C THR A 512 13.98 14.31 5.63
N GLU A 513 14.72 14.23 4.53
CA GLU A 513 15.25 15.38 3.81
C GLU A 513 14.14 16.12 3.04
N TYR A 514 14.47 17.11 2.21
CA TYR A 514 13.45 17.88 1.51
C TYR A 514 13.00 17.20 0.21
N LEU A 515 11.69 17.25 -0.05
CA LEU A 515 11.16 17.09 -1.39
C LEU A 515 11.18 18.46 -2.09
N GLN A 516 11.95 18.55 -3.16
CA GLN A 516 12.00 19.66 -4.09
C GLN A 516 10.94 19.48 -5.20
N TYR A 517 10.64 20.53 -5.95
CA TYR A 517 9.67 20.51 -7.04
C TYR A 517 10.35 20.87 -8.36
N GLU A 518 10.37 19.91 -9.27
CA GLU A 518 11.10 19.99 -10.54
C GLU A 518 12.55 20.44 -10.29
N ASN A 519 12.99 21.54 -10.91
CA ASN A 519 14.35 22.08 -10.79
C ASN A 519 14.50 23.08 -9.63
N GLY A 520 13.56 23.13 -8.67
CA GLY A 520 13.58 24.15 -7.61
C GLY A 520 12.79 23.79 -6.36
N LYS A 521 12.48 24.80 -5.53
CA LYS A 521 11.74 24.63 -4.28
C LYS A 521 10.27 24.99 -4.46
N PHE A 522 9.39 24.34 -3.69
CA PHE A 522 8.03 24.80 -3.48
C PHE A 522 8.01 26.28 -3.05
N SER A 523 7.12 27.08 -3.62
CA SER A 523 7.02 28.50 -3.30
C SER A 523 5.58 28.98 -3.40
N LYS A 524 4.96 29.23 -2.25
CA LYS A 524 3.59 29.77 -2.17
C LYS A 524 3.48 31.16 -2.78
N SER A 525 4.43 32.05 -2.47
CA SER A 525 4.43 33.43 -2.99
C SER A 525 4.60 33.51 -4.50
N ARG A 526 5.31 32.56 -5.12
CA ARG A 526 5.50 32.49 -6.57
C ARG A 526 4.53 31.55 -7.29
N GLY A 527 3.65 30.86 -6.55
CA GLY A 527 2.73 29.85 -7.10
C GLY A 527 3.42 28.63 -7.70
N VAL A 528 4.61 28.27 -7.20
CA VAL A 528 5.41 27.15 -7.72
C VAL A 528 5.17 25.90 -6.86
N GLY A 529 4.73 24.82 -7.51
CA GLY A 529 4.53 23.51 -6.92
C GLY A 529 3.06 23.14 -6.68
N VAL A 530 2.85 21.85 -6.44
CA VAL A 530 1.54 21.29 -6.09
C VAL A 530 1.33 21.41 -4.58
N PHE A 531 0.17 21.94 -4.21
CA PHE A 531 -0.29 22.07 -2.83
C PHE A 531 -1.39 21.04 -2.56
N GLY A 532 -1.55 20.63 -1.29
CA GLY A 532 -2.44 19.52 -0.97
C GLY A 532 -3.90 19.74 -1.40
N ASN A 533 -4.35 20.99 -1.41
CA ASN A 533 -5.71 21.36 -1.82
C ASN A 533 -5.93 21.33 -3.33
N ASN A 534 -4.87 21.46 -4.14
CA ASN A 534 -4.96 21.51 -5.60
C ASN A 534 -4.51 20.22 -6.29
N ALA A 535 -3.88 19.28 -5.56
CA ALA A 535 -3.57 17.94 -6.08
C ALA A 535 -4.84 17.22 -6.59
N LYS A 536 -5.97 17.38 -5.90
CA LYS A 536 -7.27 16.81 -6.30
C LYS A 536 -7.82 17.34 -7.62
N GLU A 537 -7.43 18.55 -8.01
CA GLU A 537 -7.92 19.21 -9.23
C GLU A 537 -7.35 18.56 -10.50
N THR A 538 -6.26 17.79 -10.36
CA THR A 538 -5.68 17.01 -11.47
C THR A 538 -6.57 15.86 -11.96
N GLY A 539 -7.57 15.46 -11.16
CA GLY A 539 -8.43 14.31 -11.44
C GLY A 539 -7.74 12.95 -11.28
N VAL A 540 -6.49 12.94 -10.80
CA VAL A 540 -5.73 11.71 -10.55
C VAL A 540 -6.05 11.19 -9.15
N SER A 541 -6.25 9.87 -9.02
CA SER A 541 -6.55 9.22 -7.74
C SER A 541 -5.47 9.51 -6.68
N PRO A 542 -5.85 9.71 -5.40
CA PRO A 542 -4.90 9.88 -4.31
C PRO A 542 -3.96 8.69 -4.16
N SER A 543 -4.35 7.47 -4.55
CA SER A 543 -3.46 6.30 -4.53
C SER A 543 -2.22 6.48 -5.42
N VAL A 544 -2.38 7.12 -6.59
CA VAL A 544 -1.25 7.40 -7.50
C VAL A 544 -0.31 8.44 -6.88
N TRP A 545 -0.87 9.48 -6.26
CA TRP A 545 -0.09 10.48 -5.52
C TRP A 545 0.69 9.88 -4.36
N ARG A 546 0.04 9.06 -3.53
CA ARG A 546 0.67 8.36 -2.42
C ARG A 546 1.77 7.42 -2.89
N TYR A 547 1.52 6.64 -3.94
CA TYR A 547 2.51 5.75 -4.54
C TYR A 547 3.75 6.53 -4.99
N TYR A 548 3.55 7.57 -5.79
CA TYR A 548 4.65 8.36 -6.31
C TYR A 548 5.48 8.99 -5.19
N LEU A 549 4.83 9.67 -4.24
CA LEU A 549 5.51 10.31 -3.12
C LEU A 549 6.25 9.30 -2.24
N ALA A 550 5.67 8.13 -1.95
CA ALA A 550 6.34 7.08 -1.19
C ALA A 550 7.55 6.50 -1.95
N SER A 551 7.42 6.31 -3.26
CA SER A 551 8.50 5.82 -4.11
C SER A 551 9.65 6.81 -4.28
N ASN A 552 9.38 8.11 -4.08
CA ASN A 552 10.35 9.21 -4.13
C ASN A 552 10.58 9.84 -2.75
N ARG A 553 10.29 9.12 -1.66
CA ARG A 553 10.46 9.60 -0.28
C ARG A 553 11.93 10.01 -0.04
N PRO A 554 12.20 11.25 0.42
CA PRO A 554 13.56 11.73 0.66
C PRO A 554 14.14 11.22 1.98
N GLU A 555 14.55 9.94 2.03
CA GLU A 555 15.01 9.30 3.28
C GLU A 555 16.44 9.69 3.68
N ASN A 556 17.37 9.75 2.73
CA ASN A 556 18.80 9.95 2.99
C ASN A 556 19.36 11.22 2.33
N GLN A 557 18.67 11.74 1.32
CA GLN A 557 19.04 12.92 0.56
C GLN A 557 17.78 13.59 0.03
N ASP A 558 17.88 14.86 -0.36
CA ASP A 558 16.80 15.56 -1.04
C ASP A 558 16.37 14.76 -2.31
N SER A 559 15.07 14.76 -2.57
CA SER A 559 14.47 14.23 -3.80
C SER A 559 13.72 15.34 -4.53
N HIS A 560 13.35 15.10 -5.79
CA HIS A 560 12.56 16.05 -6.58
C HIS A 560 11.28 15.39 -7.08
N PHE A 561 10.19 16.15 -7.04
CA PHE A 561 8.98 15.81 -7.76
C PHE A 561 9.15 16.14 -9.24
N SER A 562 8.80 15.21 -10.13
CA SER A 562 8.80 15.37 -11.59
C SER A 562 7.49 14.87 -12.18
N TRP A 563 6.85 15.67 -13.03
CA TRP A 563 5.64 15.23 -13.75
C TRP A 563 5.92 14.09 -14.73
N ASP A 564 7.09 14.06 -15.36
CA ASP A 564 7.49 12.97 -16.28
C ASP A 564 7.56 11.65 -15.52
N GLU A 565 8.24 11.64 -14.37
CA GLU A 565 8.31 10.44 -13.53
C GLU A 565 6.94 10.07 -12.94
N PHE A 566 6.12 11.04 -12.56
CA PHE A 566 4.78 10.80 -12.03
C PHE A 566 3.92 10.02 -13.03
N VAL A 567 3.89 10.46 -14.29
CA VAL A 567 3.16 9.80 -15.38
C VAL A 567 3.80 8.45 -15.72
N ALA A 568 5.13 8.37 -15.77
CA ALA A 568 5.85 7.13 -16.06
C ALA A 568 5.58 6.05 -14.99
N LYS A 569 5.63 6.40 -13.70
CA LYS A 569 5.35 5.47 -12.60
C LYS A 569 3.91 4.98 -12.62
N ASN A 570 2.94 5.84 -12.93
CA ASN A 570 1.57 5.39 -13.14
C ASN A 570 1.45 4.42 -14.32
N ASN A 571 1.97 4.78 -15.49
CA ASN A 571 1.75 4.01 -16.71
C ASN A 571 2.55 2.70 -16.74
N ASN A 572 3.78 2.70 -16.24
CA ASN A 572 4.71 1.58 -16.37
C ASN A 572 4.75 0.67 -15.13
N GLU A 573 4.55 1.21 -13.93
CA GLU A 573 4.61 0.41 -12.70
C GLU A 573 3.21 0.08 -12.17
N LEU A 574 2.34 1.08 -12.02
CA LEU A 574 0.99 0.83 -11.53
C LEU A 574 0.12 0.12 -12.57
N LEU A 575 0.00 0.67 -13.77
CA LEU A 575 -0.85 0.11 -14.82
C LEU A 575 -0.25 -1.16 -15.44
N ALA A 576 1.00 -1.10 -15.91
CA ALA A 576 1.61 -2.20 -16.67
C ALA A 576 2.17 -3.35 -15.81
N ASN A 577 2.37 -3.17 -14.51
CA ASN A 577 2.76 -4.25 -13.59
C ASN A 577 1.60 -4.65 -12.65
N LEU A 578 1.30 -3.86 -11.61
CA LEU A 578 0.30 -4.24 -10.60
C LEU A 578 -1.11 -4.41 -11.19
N GLY A 579 -1.58 -3.40 -11.90
CA GLY A 579 -2.86 -3.40 -12.60
C GLY A 579 -2.95 -4.53 -13.62
N ASN A 580 -1.87 -4.79 -14.37
CA ASN A 580 -1.81 -5.87 -15.35
C ASN A 580 -1.91 -7.25 -14.69
N PHE A 581 -1.15 -7.50 -13.61
CA PHE A 581 -1.18 -8.78 -12.91
C PHE A 581 -2.60 -9.12 -12.43
N VAL A 582 -3.20 -8.20 -11.68
CA VAL A 582 -4.56 -8.37 -11.13
C VAL A 582 -5.58 -8.54 -12.26
N ASN A 583 -5.55 -7.69 -13.28
CA ASN A 583 -6.51 -7.77 -14.39
C ASN A 583 -6.40 -9.08 -15.16
N ARG A 584 -5.19 -9.58 -15.44
CA ARG A 584 -4.98 -10.81 -16.23
C ARG A 584 -5.56 -12.02 -15.51
N ILE A 585 -5.24 -12.22 -14.23
CA ILE A 585 -5.72 -13.38 -13.49
C ILE A 585 -7.24 -13.30 -13.24
N VAL A 586 -7.75 -12.13 -12.87
CA VAL A 586 -9.19 -11.93 -12.58
C VAL A 586 -10.03 -12.15 -13.84
N LYS A 587 -9.66 -11.55 -14.98
CA LYS A 587 -10.38 -11.74 -16.25
C LYS A 587 -10.35 -13.20 -16.69
N PHE A 588 -9.22 -13.88 -16.51
CA PHE A 588 -9.10 -15.31 -16.84
C PHE A 588 -10.01 -16.16 -15.94
N LEU A 589 -9.98 -15.93 -14.63
CA LEU A 589 -10.81 -16.63 -13.65
C LEU A 589 -12.31 -16.44 -13.94
N ILE A 590 -12.75 -15.21 -14.27
CA ILE A 590 -14.14 -14.93 -14.66
C ILE A 590 -14.51 -15.66 -15.96
N ALA A 591 -13.70 -15.54 -17.01
CA ALA A 591 -14.03 -16.10 -18.32
C ALA A 591 -14.01 -17.64 -18.36
N LYS A 592 -13.06 -18.26 -17.64
CA LYS A 592 -12.77 -19.70 -17.72
C LYS A 592 -13.35 -20.52 -16.58
N TYR A 593 -13.49 -19.93 -15.41
CA TYR A 593 -13.96 -20.61 -14.19
C TYR A 593 -15.21 -19.95 -13.59
N ASN A 594 -15.87 -19.05 -14.34
CA ASN A 594 -17.05 -18.33 -13.87
C ASN A 594 -16.80 -17.49 -12.61
N GLY A 595 -15.54 -17.12 -12.32
CA GLY A 595 -15.20 -16.39 -11.11
C GLY A 595 -15.17 -17.26 -9.85
N VAL A 596 -15.13 -18.58 -9.98
CA VAL A 596 -15.03 -19.52 -8.84
C VAL A 596 -13.63 -20.11 -8.79
N ILE A 597 -12.95 -20.00 -7.66
CA ILE A 597 -11.63 -20.63 -7.47
C ILE A 597 -11.81 -22.15 -7.56
N PRO A 598 -11.15 -22.84 -8.51
CA PRO A 598 -11.33 -24.29 -8.68
C PRO A 598 -10.71 -25.07 -7.52
N GLU A 599 -11.03 -26.35 -7.42
CA GLU A 599 -10.19 -27.30 -6.66
C GLU A 599 -8.82 -27.41 -7.33
N TYR A 600 -7.75 -27.41 -6.54
CA TYR A 600 -6.39 -27.45 -7.09
C TYR A 600 -5.37 -28.12 -6.15
N ASN A 601 -4.29 -28.61 -6.76
CA ASN A 601 -3.10 -29.10 -6.05
C ASN A 601 -1.84 -28.43 -6.61
N VAL A 602 -1.08 -27.77 -5.73
CA VAL A 602 0.15 -27.06 -6.10
C VAL A 602 1.24 -27.95 -6.69
N SER A 603 1.21 -29.26 -6.44
CA SER A 603 2.15 -30.21 -7.06
C SER A 603 2.05 -30.27 -8.58
N ASN A 604 0.93 -29.80 -9.16
CA ASN A 604 0.74 -29.74 -10.61
C ASN A 604 1.47 -28.57 -11.28
N ILE A 605 2.08 -27.67 -10.50
CA ILE A 605 2.94 -26.60 -10.99
C ILE A 605 4.40 -27.05 -10.86
N PRO A 606 5.12 -27.23 -11.98
CA PRO A 606 6.56 -27.44 -11.93
C PRO A 606 7.24 -26.30 -11.15
N ASP A 607 8.19 -26.66 -10.29
CA ASP A 607 9.00 -25.71 -9.51
C ASP A 607 8.22 -24.78 -8.56
N TYR A 608 7.01 -25.16 -8.14
CA TYR A 608 6.23 -24.38 -7.16
C TYR A 608 7.00 -24.09 -5.86
N ALA A 609 7.81 -25.04 -5.39
CA ALA A 609 8.62 -24.85 -4.18
C ALA A 609 9.62 -23.69 -4.30
N ALA A 610 10.25 -23.53 -5.47
CA ALA A 610 11.13 -22.40 -5.75
C ALA A 610 10.34 -21.09 -5.76
N PHE A 611 9.22 -21.04 -6.48
CA PHE A 611 8.34 -19.86 -6.50
C PHE A 611 7.87 -19.45 -5.09
N LYS A 612 7.42 -20.41 -4.26
CA LYS A 612 7.01 -20.14 -2.88
C LYS A 612 8.17 -19.58 -2.05
N THR A 613 9.39 -20.09 -2.27
CA THR A 613 10.60 -19.61 -1.59
C THR A 613 10.95 -18.17 -2.00
N ASP A 614 10.87 -17.85 -3.31
CA ASP A 614 11.07 -16.49 -3.82
C ASP A 614 10.09 -15.50 -3.18
N ILE A 615 8.79 -15.82 -3.18
CA ILE A 615 7.75 -14.96 -2.59
C ILE A 615 7.97 -14.78 -1.09
N ASN A 616 8.28 -15.84 -0.35
CA ASN A 616 8.55 -15.74 1.09
C ASN A 616 9.81 -14.91 1.37
N THR A 617 10.83 -14.99 0.51
CA THR A 617 12.06 -14.19 0.66
C THR A 617 11.76 -12.71 0.45
N LEU A 618 11.01 -12.38 -0.59
CA LEU A 618 10.55 -11.01 -0.84
C LEU A 618 9.65 -10.51 0.31
N LEU A 619 8.71 -11.33 0.79
CA LEU A 619 7.80 -10.95 1.87
C LEU A 619 8.55 -10.70 3.18
N SER A 620 9.51 -11.56 3.54
CA SER A 620 10.40 -11.34 4.69
C SER A 620 11.20 -10.04 4.55
N GLY A 621 11.77 -9.78 3.36
CA GLY A 621 12.48 -8.54 3.09
C GLY A 621 11.59 -7.29 3.14
N TYR A 622 10.33 -7.40 2.71
CA TYR A 622 9.33 -6.34 2.88
C TYR A 622 9.09 -6.06 4.37
N ILE A 623 8.82 -7.10 5.15
CA ILE A 623 8.56 -6.99 6.60
C ILE A 623 9.76 -6.36 7.31
N GLU A 624 10.97 -6.84 7.06
CA GLU A 624 12.21 -6.31 7.66
C GLU A 624 12.39 -4.81 7.38
N ASN A 625 12.17 -4.40 6.13
CA ASN A 625 12.30 -2.99 5.75
C ASN A 625 11.19 -2.14 6.36
N MET A 626 9.96 -2.64 6.41
CA MET A 626 8.85 -1.90 7.01
C MET A 626 8.97 -1.79 8.53
N GLU A 627 9.42 -2.84 9.23
CA GLU A 627 9.78 -2.79 10.66
C GLU A 627 10.86 -1.74 10.94
N SER A 628 11.84 -1.63 10.04
CA SER A 628 12.93 -0.66 10.12
C SER A 628 12.55 0.74 9.60
N VAL A 629 11.30 0.94 9.18
CA VAL A 629 10.78 2.21 8.62
C VAL A 629 11.51 2.65 7.34
N ASN A 630 12.07 1.70 6.57
CA ASN A 630 12.61 1.89 5.22
C ASN A 630 11.48 1.83 4.19
N LEU A 631 10.58 2.81 4.24
CA LEU A 631 9.31 2.81 3.52
C LEU A 631 9.48 2.73 2.00
N ARG A 632 10.48 3.44 1.45
CA ARG A 632 10.76 3.40 0.00
C ARG A 632 11.14 1.98 -0.43
N LYS A 633 12.01 1.33 0.34
CA LYS A 633 12.45 -0.04 0.02
C LYS A 633 11.33 -1.06 0.19
N GLY A 634 10.49 -0.89 1.22
CA GLY A 634 9.27 -1.68 1.38
C GLY A 634 8.38 -1.62 0.15
N LEU A 635 8.12 -0.42 -0.39
CA LEU A 635 7.32 -0.26 -1.61
C LEU A 635 7.96 -0.93 -2.84
N GLU A 636 9.27 -0.76 -3.04
CA GLU A 636 10.00 -1.42 -4.13
C GLU A 636 9.82 -2.94 -4.08
N ILE A 637 9.93 -3.54 -2.89
CA ILE A 637 9.78 -4.99 -2.72
C ILE A 637 8.32 -5.43 -2.93
N ALA A 638 7.34 -4.65 -2.48
CA ALA A 638 5.93 -4.94 -2.74
C ALA A 638 5.62 -4.98 -4.25
N MET A 639 6.18 -4.04 -5.02
CA MET A 639 6.05 -4.02 -6.48
C MET A 639 6.83 -5.16 -7.15
N ALA A 640 7.96 -5.60 -6.58
CA ALA A 640 8.68 -6.78 -7.04
C ALA A 640 7.88 -8.08 -6.85
N ILE A 641 7.09 -8.21 -5.78
CA ILE A 641 6.16 -9.34 -5.58
C ILE A 641 5.11 -9.35 -6.69
N SER A 642 4.57 -8.20 -7.07
CA SER A 642 3.67 -8.08 -8.24
C SER A 642 4.36 -8.48 -9.55
N SER A 643 5.60 -8.02 -9.78
CA SER A 643 6.39 -8.41 -10.96
C SER A 643 6.60 -9.91 -11.02
N ARG A 644 6.90 -10.55 -9.88
CA ARG A 644 7.04 -12.01 -9.79
C ARG A 644 5.72 -12.72 -10.08
N GLY A 645 4.58 -12.15 -9.70
CA GLY A 645 3.25 -12.61 -10.10
C GLY A 645 3.03 -12.57 -11.61
N ASN A 646 3.36 -11.46 -12.27
CA ASN A 646 3.31 -11.37 -13.74
C ASN A 646 4.18 -12.45 -14.41
N GLN A 647 5.42 -12.61 -13.93
CA GLN A 647 6.34 -13.63 -14.41
C GLN A 647 5.78 -15.04 -14.20
N PHE A 648 5.19 -15.33 -13.04
CA PHE A 648 4.58 -16.62 -12.74
C PHE A 648 3.47 -17.00 -13.73
N LEU A 649 2.62 -16.04 -14.13
CA LEU A 649 1.59 -16.27 -15.16
C LEU A 649 2.22 -16.53 -16.53
N GLN A 650 3.34 -15.88 -16.85
CA GLN A 650 4.05 -16.04 -18.11
C GLN A 650 4.81 -17.36 -18.20
N ASP A 651 5.56 -17.73 -17.16
CA ASP A 651 6.31 -18.99 -17.04
C ASP A 651 5.38 -20.20 -17.24
N ASN A 652 4.18 -20.11 -16.67
CA ASN A 652 3.16 -21.15 -16.79
C ASN A 652 2.30 -21.04 -18.05
N LYS A 653 2.48 -20.01 -18.87
CA LYS A 653 1.70 -19.75 -20.10
C LYS A 653 0.20 -19.78 -19.83
N LEU A 654 -0.29 -19.00 -18.86
CA LEU A 654 -1.71 -18.95 -18.53
C LEU A 654 -2.54 -18.39 -19.71
N ASP A 655 -3.10 -19.29 -20.51
CA ASP A 655 -3.91 -19.00 -21.68
C ASP A 655 -4.98 -20.10 -21.93
N ASN A 656 -5.68 -20.01 -23.05
CA ASN A 656 -6.69 -21.00 -23.44
C ASN A 656 -6.09 -22.41 -23.67
N SER A 657 -4.84 -22.49 -24.11
CA SER A 657 -4.14 -23.75 -24.35
C SER A 657 -3.85 -24.45 -23.03
N LEU A 658 -3.35 -23.73 -22.01
CA LEU A 658 -3.12 -24.30 -20.68
C LEU A 658 -4.44 -24.82 -20.07
N TYR A 659 -5.51 -24.01 -20.15
CA TYR A 659 -6.83 -24.38 -19.63
C TYR A 659 -7.38 -25.68 -20.23
N THR A 660 -7.16 -25.88 -21.53
CA THR A 660 -7.72 -27.01 -22.29
C THR A 660 -6.83 -28.24 -22.20
N ASN A 661 -5.51 -28.07 -22.36
CA ASN A 661 -4.57 -29.16 -22.55
C ASN A 661 -3.93 -29.65 -21.24
N GLN A 662 -3.88 -28.80 -20.20
CA GLN A 662 -3.29 -29.13 -18.89
C GLN A 662 -4.17 -28.58 -17.75
N PRO A 663 -5.41 -29.06 -17.59
CA PRO A 663 -6.40 -28.49 -16.68
C PRO A 663 -5.94 -28.48 -15.22
N ALA A 664 -5.36 -29.59 -14.73
CA ALA A 664 -4.88 -29.69 -13.35
C ALA A 664 -3.77 -28.67 -13.01
N LYS A 665 -2.92 -28.35 -13.99
CA LYS A 665 -1.92 -27.28 -13.87
C LYS A 665 -2.58 -25.90 -13.94
N SER A 666 -3.53 -25.69 -14.84
CA SER A 666 -4.28 -24.44 -14.94
C SER A 666 -4.98 -24.09 -13.63
N ASP A 667 -5.62 -25.07 -12.99
CA ASP A 667 -6.36 -24.91 -11.73
C ASP A 667 -5.41 -24.46 -10.60
N ALA A 668 -4.27 -25.13 -10.50
CA ALA A 668 -3.22 -24.78 -9.54
C ALA A 668 -2.66 -23.38 -9.78
N VAL A 669 -2.32 -23.03 -11.03
CA VAL A 669 -1.81 -21.69 -11.37
C VAL A 669 -2.83 -20.61 -10.99
N VAL A 670 -4.12 -20.86 -11.24
CA VAL A 670 -5.19 -19.92 -10.90
C VAL A 670 -5.34 -19.75 -9.39
N GLY A 671 -5.41 -20.87 -8.64
CA GLY A 671 -5.53 -20.84 -7.18
C GLY A 671 -4.34 -20.17 -6.49
N VAL A 672 -3.13 -20.38 -6.99
CA VAL A 672 -1.92 -19.72 -6.50
C VAL A 672 -1.92 -18.23 -6.83
N ALA A 673 -2.18 -17.86 -8.08
CA ALA A 673 -2.09 -16.47 -8.53
C ALA A 673 -3.15 -15.57 -7.86
N ILE A 674 -4.37 -16.07 -7.63
CA ILE A 674 -5.42 -15.28 -6.96
C ILE A 674 -5.11 -15.05 -5.48
N ASN A 675 -4.53 -16.04 -4.79
CA ASN A 675 -4.03 -15.87 -3.43
C ASN A 675 -2.84 -14.91 -3.38
N LEU A 676 -1.98 -14.88 -4.40
CA LEU A 676 -0.91 -13.88 -4.49
C LEU A 676 -1.49 -12.46 -4.65
N VAL A 677 -2.55 -12.27 -5.44
CA VAL A 677 -3.26 -10.98 -5.50
C VAL A 677 -3.77 -10.57 -4.11
N TYR A 678 -4.29 -11.51 -3.33
CA TYR A 678 -4.76 -11.22 -1.98
C TYR A 678 -3.62 -10.84 -1.02
N LEU A 679 -2.47 -11.51 -1.08
CA LEU A 679 -1.26 -11.09 -0.35
C LEU A 679 -0.82 -9.68 -0.78
N ILE A 680 -0.78 -9.41 -2.09
CA ILE A 680 -0.41 -8.09 -2.63
C ILE A 680 -1.33 -7.01 -2.06
N SER A 681 -2.64 -7.27 -1.96
CA SER A 681 -3.61 -6.33 -1.38
C SER A 681 -3.21 -5.89 0.05
N ALA A 682 -2.66 -6.81 0.86
CA ALA A 682 -2.24 -6.54 2.24
C ALA A 682 -0.96 -5.70 2.32
N ILE A 683 0.03 -5.98 1.45
CA ILE A 683 1.34 -5.29 1.48
C ILE A 683 1.33 -3.94 0.75
N ILE A 684 0.40 -3.72 -0.19
CA ILE A 684 0.21 -2.40 -0.82
C ILE A 684 -0.71 -1.48 0.01
N TYR A 685 -1.53 -2.03 0.90
CA TYR A 685 -2.48 -1.24 1.72
C TYR A 685 -1.84 -0.07 2.46
N PRO A 686 -0.63 -0.20 3.07
CA PRO A 686 0.06 0.94 3.66
C PRO A 686 0.24 2.12 2.70
N PHE A 687 0.47 1.83 1.43
CA PHE A 687 0.80 2.82 0.40
C PHE A 687 -0.42 3.30 -0.38
N MET A 688 -1.34 2.40 -0.74
CA MET A 688 -2.48 2.65 -1.61
C MET A 688 -3.78 2.02 -1.05
N PRO A 689 -4.33 2.60 0.04
CA PRO A 689 -5.49 2.04 0.74
C PRO A 689 -6.76 1.95 -0.14
N GLU A 690 -7.02 2.95 -0.99
CA GLU A 690 -8.13 2.90 -1.95
C GLU A 690 -7.95 1.75 -2.96
N THR A 691 -6.75 1.57 -3.53
CA THR A 691 -6.46 0.43 -4.42
C THR A 691 -6.67 -0.91 -3.72
N THR A 692 -6.27 -1.06 -2.46
CA THR A 692 -6.55 -2.29 -1.69
C THR A 692 -8.05 -2.53 -1.53
N LYS A 693 -8.85 -1.49 -1.25
CA LYS A 693 -10.32 -1.63 -1.18
C LYS A 693 -10.89 -2.14 -2.50
N GLN A 694 -10.39 -1.64 -3.64
CA GLN A 694 -10.79 -2.11 -4.96
C GLN A 694 -10.40 -3.58 -5.18
N ILE A 695 -9.17 -3.98 -4.83
CA ILE A 695 -8.72 -5.38 -4.93
C ILE A 695 -9.59 -6.29 -4.05
N ASN A 696 -9.87 -5.91 -2.80
CA ASN A 696 -10.72 -6.71 -1.91
C ASN A 696 -12.15 -6.85 -2.44
N ALA A 697 -12.69 -5.80 -3.08
CA ALA A 697 -13.99 -5.85 -3.75
C ALA A 697 -13.98 -6.77 -4.99
N ILE A 698 -12.91 -6.73 -5.79
CA ILE A 698 -12.71 -7.66 -6.92
C ILE A 698 -12.62 -9.09 -6.41
N LEU A 699 -11.88 -9.31 -5.33
CA LEU A 699 -11.71 -10.64 -4.73
C LEU A 699 -12.93 -11.10 -3.94
N ASN A 700 -13.90 -10.22 -3.63
CA ASN A 700 -15.00 -10.51 -2.71
C ASN A 700 -14.49 -11.06 -1.35
N ALA A 701 -13.42 -10.44 -0.82
CA ALA A 701 -12.73 -10.89 0.38
C ALA A 701 -12.62 -9.77 1.42
N PRO A 702 -12.61 -10.11 2.74
CA PRO A 702 -12.28 -9.15 3.80
C PRO A 702 -10.83 -8.67 3.70
N SER A 703 -10.40 -7.74 4.54
CA SER A 703 -9.00 -7.30 4.54
C SER A 703 -8.07 -8.33 5.19
N LEU A 704 -7.01 -8.70 4.46
CA LEU A 704 -5.97 -9.61 4.91
C LEU A 704 -4.91 -8.88 5.75
N SER A 705 -4.45 -9.52 6.83
CA SER A 705 -3.27 -9.06 7.58
C SER A 705 -1.99 -9.38 6.82
N ILE A 706 -0.91 -8.64 7.06
CA ILE A 706 0.39 -8.98 6.48
C ILE A 706 0.93 -10.20 7.26
N THR A 707 0.87 -11.36 6.62
CA THR A 707 1.36 -12.64 7.17
C THR A 707 2.87 -12.77 7.04
N ASP A 708 3.50 -13.61 7.87
CA ASP A 708 4.96 -13.83 7.80
C ASP A 708 5.37 -14.71 6.60
N LYS A 709 4.41 -15.42 6.00
CA LYS A 709 4.60 -16.32 4.85
C LYS A 709 3.44 -16.19 3.87
N PHE A 710 3.66 -16.65 2.65
CA PHE A 710 2.63 -16.77 1.64
C PHE A 710 1.68 -17.93 1.96
N GLU A 711 0.44 -17.57 2.29
CA GLU A 711 -0.63 -18.48 2.70
C GLU A 711 -1.77 -18.52 1.68
N PHE A 712 -2.45 -19.67 1.58
CA PHE A 712 -3.65 -19.83 0.75
C PHE A 712 -4.90 -19.55 1.57
N VAL A 713 -5.26 -18.28 1.66
CA VAL A 713 -6.38 -17.80 2.49
C VAL A 713 -7.71 -17.85 1.74
N LEU A 714 -7.70 -17.64 0.41
CA LEU A 714 -8.85 -17.87 -0.45
C LEU A 714 -8.88 -19.35 -0.86
N LEU A 715 -9.92 -20.05 -0.42
CA LEU A 715 -10.04 -21.50 -0.59
C LEU A 715 -10.85 -21.87 -1.86
N PRO A 716 -10.73 -23.11 -2.36
CA PRO A 716 -11.58 -23.62 -3.44
C PRO A 716 -13.09 -23.37 -3.20
N GLY A 717 -13.83 -23.11 -4.27
CA GLY A 717 -15.25 -22.74 -4.23
C GLY A 717 -15.52 -21.28 -3.78
N HIS A 718 -14.49 -20.50 -3.47
CA HIS A 718 -14.63 -19.06 -3.26
C HIS A 718 -15.03 -18.35 -4.55
N CYS A 719 -16.03 -17.49 -4.48
CA CYS A 719 -16.54 -16.72 -5.61
C CYS A 719 -16.03 -15.28 -5.56
N ILE A 720 -15.19 -14.91 -6.54
CA ILE A 720 -14.72 -13.53 -6.70
C ILE A 720 -15.82 -12.62 -7.26
N GLY A 721 -15.65 -11.32 -7.08
CA GLY A 721 -16.53 -10.27 -7.59
C GLY A 721 -16.31 -9.96 -9.07
N LYS A 722 -16.68 -8.73 -9.45
CA LYS A 722 -16.56 -8.24 -10.84
C LYS A 722 -15.17 -7.68 -11.10
N ALA A 723 -14.65 -7.87 -12.32
CA ALA A 723 -13.43 -7.22 -12.76
C ALA A 723 -13.57 -5.70 -12.78
N GLN A 724 -12.54 -4.99 -12.33
CA GLN A 724 -12.46 -3.54 -12.34
C GLN A 724 -11.03 -3.12 -12.72
N TYR A 725 -10.88 -2.00 -13.43
CA TYR A 725 -9.55 -1.44 -13.70
C TYR A 725 -9.06 -0.68 -12.47
N LEU A 726 -7.93 -1.10 -11.92
CA LEU A 726 -7.30 -0.45 -10.75
C LEU A 726 -6.71 0.93 -11.09
N PHE A 727 -6.15 1.05 -12.30
CA PHE A 727 -5.46 2.25 -12.76
C PHE A 727 -5.86 2.55 -14.20
N SER A 728 -5.80 3.83 -14.56
CA SER A 728 -6.01 4.31 -15.92
C SER A 728 -4.72 4.93 -16.45
N ARG A 729 -4.52 4.84 -17.77
CA ARG A 729 -3.37 5.50 -18.40
C ARG A 729 -3.52 7.02 -18.27
N ILE A 730 -2.46 7.69 -17.86
CA ILE A 730 -2.36 9.15 -17.91
C ILE A 730 -1.74 9.52 -19.26
N ASP A 731 -2.41 10.39 -20.01
CA ASP A 731 -1.89 10.92 -21.28
C ASP A 731 -0.67 11.80 -21.02
N GLU A 732 0.42 11.57 -21.74
CA GLU A 732 1.66 12.34 -21.63
C GLU A 732 1.45 13.83 -21.90
N LYS A 733 0.42 14.20 -22.67
CA LYS A 733 0.03 15.61 -22.86
C LYS A 733 -0.31 16.34 -21.56
N LYS A 734 -0.73 15.61 -20.51
CA LYS A 734 -1.01 16.19 -19.19
C LYS A 734 0.25 16.72 -18.50
N ILE A 735 1.43 16.21 -18.84
CA ILE A 735 2.70 16.65 -18.27
C ILE A 735 2.89 18.14 -18.51
N ASP A 736 2.78 18.59 -19.77
CA ASP A 736 2.98 20.00 -20.12
C ASP A 736 1.87 20.90 -19.55
N GLU A 737 0.62 20.42 -19.53
CA GLU A 737 -0.51 21.11 -18.91
C GLU A 737 -0.25 21.38 -17.42
N TRP A 738 0.13 20.36 -16.67
CA TRP A 738 0.39 20.47 -15.23
C TRP A 738 1.68 21.24 -14.93
N ARG A 739 2.74 21.06 -15.72
CA ARG A 739 3.98 21.84 -15.57
C ARG A 739 3.71 23.33 -15.77
N SER A 740 2.85 23.70 -16.73
CA SER A 740 2.40 25.08 -16.92
C SER A 740 1.54 25.57 -15.76
N LEU A 741 0.63 24.75 -15.25
CA LEU A 741 -0.31 25.14 -14.19
C LEU A 741 0.40 25.34 -12.83
N TYR A 742 1.39 24.50 -12.52
CA TYR A 742 2.06 24.46 -11.22
C TYR A 742 3.53 24.94 -11.28
N GLY A 743 3.97 25.52 -12.38
CA GLY A 743 5.33 26.03 -12.60
C GLY A 743 5.59 27.44 -12.05
N GLY A 744 4.58 28.12 -11.52
CA GLY A 744 4.62 29.55 -11.14
C GLY A 744 3.86 30.44 -12.13
N GLN A 745 3.70 31.74 -11.82
CA GLN A 745 2.94 32.67 -12.67
C GLN A 745 3.42 32.67 -14.14
N GLN A 746 2.56 32.23 -15.06
CA GLN A 746 2.30 33.02 -16.26
C GLN A 746 1.38 34.17 -15.81
N GLN A 747 1.93 35.37 -15.64
CA GLN A 747 1.09 36.56 -15.55
C GLN A 747 0.27 36.66 -16.85
N LYS A 748 -1.06 36.70 -16.71
CA LYS A 748 -1.88 37.58 -17.55
C LYS A 748 -2.65 38.52 -16.64
#